data_AF-A0A9P1DA92-F1
#
_entry.id   AF-A0A9P1DA92-F1
#
_cell.length_a   1.000
_cell.length_b   1.000
_cell.length_c   1.000
_cell.angle_alpha   90.00
_cell.angle_beta   90.00
_cell.angle_gamma   90.00
#
_symmetry.space_group_name_H-M   'P 1'
#
loop_
_entity.id
_entity.type
_entity.pdbx_description
1 polymer ?
#
loop_
_entity_poly.entity_id
_entity_poly.type
_entity_poly.pdbx_seq_one_letter_code
_entity_poly.pdbx_strand_id
1 'polypeptide(L)'
;MDMLWSGSLQARLRFWAKEIQAAVQVRQAEGLEKVVSGASRLVERSRKALEIFRSKTGVNKVPDVAIRTLERDIRSLQLVLPGGRDLANVHDATAQIERVLGAVERYAAELPEVIARAEAQIPKGLNPQLVEEARYCQQDYAQTVEALEHAISSPMEPGEELKRVLIEARLAGAPMELIDRGFTRLEKKFPELLHYTKTELELLVAKQEADDIQELSAEGRFLRLQDAADAAKLLVPRLEKSILEEVEDISMALAAERSFVMAVKEAKDIIAGLPMSPEDVHIRVIRLGHAIQACQMSAQEEAKKGLPEAMELQGLLEEEAERRQKVLDEALALAAERGTPLKDLLISITAARQASVTPDLLQEPYARLRKKKLDFVTSALRNACSNGKYALAYALYHRGLALKAGEERNGGEWRSGAIQGEINRLRTDVSIVKGEFLIETSGGAFGTSTWRKNPCYVVRSTGSTAPEKPPEKTRMDSKQTRKTFSKSSATGVRVSIALAEAGDFPASMALHVVKNNKDVHEAGAAHMLMPGFDVVASSHEDDDIPNCEFDLPPSSQPYFIVPSAAKGELGAFRIIITATEGVEVIRIPGNFREPRQSNQSFKLKWLQERPFNLFMGGGRFKSKAPMLSWYRNPQFRVSMRQPQAVAGATESMAPERGKTPPPTMTARPETVQLAMRPNTAPTTPSGNGLRPEKVDKAQLRAVFDSVDTQQNGMVNKRELIKAIRRDAKMAEFFGLPMEIRQEDGSRDEMEKLFQSILEGKKIYEARYLTDSGPKLKGLEAHSKIACHWYQKERLVATTSEILTYDSIPTMLAALGTENLLPGMDQAAPRSSER
;
A
#
# COMPACT_ATOMS: atom_id res chain seq x y z
N MET A 1 13.09 -41.64 24.46
CA MET A 1 13.43 -40.32 23.87
C MET A 1 14.79 -40.32 23.19
N ASP A 2 15.88 -40.77 23.82
CA ASP A 2 17.23 -40.74 23.20
C ASP A 2 17.34 -41.52 21.87
N MET A 3 16.67 -42.68 21.77
CA MET A 3 16.60 -43.45 20.51
C MET A 3 15.92 -42.67 19.37
N LEU A 4 14.84 -41.95 19.67
CA LEU A 4 14.16 -41.09 18.69
C LEU A 4 15.05 -39.92 18.29
N TRP A 5 15.78 -39.35 19.24
CA TRP A 5 16.72 -38.28 18.97
C TRP A 5 17.89 -38.76 18.07
N SER A 6 18.47 -39.92 18.38
CA SER A 6 19.50 -40.56 17.53
C SER A 6 18.97 -40.85 16.13
N GLY A 7 17.77 -41.43 16.00
CA GLY A 7 17.15 -41.71 14.70
C GLY A 7 16.93 -40.45 13.86
N SER A 8 16.45 -39.37 14.49
CA SER A 8 16.27 -38.07 13.83
C SER A 8 17.61 -37.48 13.32
N LEU A 9 18.68 -37.57 14.11
CA LEU A 9 20.01 -37.12 13.68
C LEU A 9 20.54 -37.95 12.51
N GLN A 10 20.43 -39.29 12.58
CA GLN A 10 20.86 -40.19 11.51
C GLN A 10 20.13 -39.91 10.18
N ALA A 11 18.80 -39.76 10.21
CA ALA A 11 18.00 -39.45 9.03
C ALA A 11 18.46 -38.15 8.36
N ARG A 12 18.72 -37.11 9.17
CA ARG A 12 19.25 -35.83 8.67
C ARG A 12 20.65 -35.97 8.11
N LEU A 13 21.57 -36.63 8.82
CA LEU A 13 22.95 -36.82 8.33
C LEU A 13 22.95 -37.51 6.96
N ARG A 14 22.13 -38.54 6.78
CA ARG A 14 22.00 -39.25 5.49
C ARG A 14 21.38 -38.39 4.40
N PHE A 15 20.35 -37.61 4.71
CA PHE A 15 19.73 -36.69 3.76
C PHE A 15 20.77 -35.70 3.21
N TRP A 16 21.48 -35.00 4.10
CA TRP A 16 22.46 -33.99 3.71
C TRP A 16 23.67 -34.63 3.00
N ALA A 17 24.08 -35.84 3.39
CA ALA A 17 25.16 -36.53 2.71
C ALA A 17 24.78 -36.86 1.26
N LYS A 18 23.56 -37.36 1.03
CA LYS A 18 23.05 -37.63 -0.32
C LYS A 18 22.87 -36.36 -1.14
N GLU A 19 22.34 -35.30 -0.53
CA GLU A 19 22.11 -34.01 -1.20
C GLU A 19 23.42 -33.37 -1.67
N ILE A 20 24.43 -33.30 -0.78
CA ILE A 20 25.76 -32.79 -1.14
C ILE A 20 26.42 -33.70 -2.19
N GLN A 21 26.33 -35.02 -2.04
CA GLN A 21 26.89 -35.95 -3.01
C GLN A 21 26.25 -35.78 -4.39
N ALA A 22 24.92 -35.63 -4.46
CA ALA A 22 24.19 -35.40 -5.71
C ALA A 22 24.63 -34.07 -6.34
N ALA A 23 24.65 -32.99 -5.56
CA ALA A 23 25.10 -31.66 -6.02
C ALA A 23 26.52 -31.70 -6.60
N VAL A 24 27.45 -32.40 -5.93
CA VAL A 24 28.82 -32.60 -6.42
C VAL A 24 28.86 -33.42 -7.71
N GLN A 25 28.05 -34.47 -7.82
CA GLN A 25 27.96 -35.30 -9.03
C GLN A 25 27.43 -34.53 -10.24
N VAL A 26 26.42 -33.68 -10.05
CA VAL A 26 25.84 -32.86 -11.13
C VAL A 26 26.52 -31.49 -11.31
N ARG A 27 27.53 -31.18 -10.49
CA ARG A 27 28.19 -29.85 -10.42
C ARG A 27 27.22 -28.68 -10.19
N GLN A 28 26.14 -28.89 -9.46
CA GLN A 28 25.16 -27.85 -9.14
C GLN A 28 25.54 -27.17 -7.82
N ALA A 29 25.94 -25.91 -7.89
CA ALA A 29 26.41 -25.16 -6.72
C ALA A 29 25.39 -24.16 -6.16
N GLU A 30 24.27 -23.94 -6.85
CA GLU A 30 23.24 -23.00 -6.42
C GLU A 30 22.70 -23.36 -5.02
N GLY A 31 22.87 -22.45 -4.06
CA GLY A 31 22.46 -22.66 -2.66
C GLY A 31 23.36 -23.59 -1.83
N LEU A 32 24.41 -24.19 -2.42
CA LEU A 32 25.25 -25.19 -1.78
C LEU A 32 26.03 -24.64 -0.57
N GLU A 33 26.38 -23.35 -0.56
CA GLU A 33 27.05 -22.70 0.58
C GLU A 33 26.21 -22.79 1.87
N LYS A 34 24.91 -22.48 1.78
CA LYS A 34 23.95 -22.61 2.89
C LYS A 34 23.83 -24.08 3.32
N VAL A 35 23.90 -25.00 2.34
CA VAL A 35 23.84 -26.45 2.59
C VAL A 35 25.10 -26.93 3.33
N VAL A 36 26.29 -26.61 2.86
CA VAL A 36 27.56 -27.01 3.49
C VAL A 36 27.68 -26.44 4.92
N SER A 37 27.27 -25.19 5.13
CA SER A 37 27.21 -24.55 6.46
C SER A 37 26.21 -25.24 7.39
N GLY A 38 25.03 -25.60 6.88
CA GLY A 38 24.00 -26.36 7.60
C GLY A 38 24.48 -27.76 8.02
N ALA A 39 25.07 -28.51 7.09
CA ALA A 39 25.63 -29.84 7.33
C ALA A 39 26.78 -29.81 8.33
N SER A 40 27.69 -28.84 8.25
CA SER A 40 28.81 -28.69 9.20
C SER A 40 28.30 -28.51 10.63
N ARG A 41 27.28 -27.67 10.84
CA ARG A 41 26.64 -27.50 12.15
C ARG A 41 25.92 -28.77 12.62
N LEU A 42 25.34 -29.54 11.71
CA LEU A 42 24.69 -30.81 12.02
C LEU A 42 25.69 -31.87 12.47
N VAL A 43 26.86 -31.98 11.82
CA VAL A 43 27.97 -32.85 12.25
C VAL A 43 28.38 -32.51 13.68
N GLU A 44 28.61 -31.23 13.97
CA GLU A 44 29.05 -30.79 15.30
C GLU A 44 28.01 -31.10 16.39
N ARG A 45 26.72 -30.82 16.10
CA ARG A 45 25.62 -31.18 17.00
C ARG A 45 25.54 -32.70 17.24
N SER A 46 25.83 -33.49 16.22
CA SER A 46 25.74 -34.95 16.29
C SER A 46 26.90 -35.55 17.09
N ARG A 47 28.10 -34.95 17.02
CA ARG A 47 29.24 -35.30 17.89
C ARG A 47 28.92 -35.05 19.36
N LYS A 48 28.38 -33.87 19.69
CA LYS A 48 27.95 -33.56 21.07
C LYS A 48 26.88 -34.53 21.58
N ALA A 49 25.91 -34.90 20.73
CA ALA A 49 24.92 -35.92 21.09
C ALA A 49 25.56 -37.30 21.32
N LEU A 50 26.55 -37.67 20.50
CA LEU A 50 27.29 -38.92 20.65
C LEU A 50 28.07 -38.98 21.97
N GLU A 51 28.70 -37.88 22.39
CA GLU A 51 29.36 -37.77 23.71
C GLU A 51 28.38 -37.97 24.86
N ILE A 52 27.20 -37.35 24.78
CA ILE A 52 26.11 -37.52 25.76
C ILE A 52 25.61 -38.97 25.78
N PHE A 53 25.48 -39.63 24.63
CA PHE A 53 25.03 -41.02 24.57
C PHE A 53 26.06 -41.98 25.15
N ARG A 54 27.36 -41.70 24.96
CA ARG A 54 28.46 -42.48 25.54
C ARG A 54 28.58 -42.31 27.05
N SER A 55 28.23 -41.15 27.60
CA SER A 55 28.31 -40.89 29.04
C SER A 55 27.16 -41.50 29.85
N LYS A 56 26.06 -41.90 29.19
CA LYS A 56 24.91 -42.54 29.85
C LYS A 56 25.20 -44.01 30.19
N THR A 57 25.08 -44.36 31.46
CA THR A 57 25.26 -45.72 32.01
C THR A 57 23.97 -46.25 32.65
N GLY A 58 23.93 -47.55 32.97
CA GLY A 58 22.80 -48.19 33.67
C GLY A 58 21.53 -48.33 32.82
N VAL A 59 20.35 -48.14 33.44
CA VAL A 59 19.03 -48.32 32.80
C VAL A 59 18.78 -47.31 31.66
N ASN A 60 19.53 -46.20 31.65
CA ASN A 60 19.46 -45.17 30.60
C ASN A 60 20.52 -45.33 29.51
N LYS A 61 21.24 -46.46 29.47
CA LYS A 61 22.26 -46.72 28.45
C LYS A 61 21.61 -46.74 27.06
N VAL A 62 22.13 -45.91 26.16
CA VAL A 62 21.72 -45.94 24.75
C VAL A 62 22.33 -47.19 24.10
N PRO A 63 21.57 -47.99 23.33
CA PRO A 63 22.09 -49.18 22.67
C PRO A 63 23.33 -48.89 21.82
N ASP A 64 24.37 -49.71 21.95
CA ASP A 64 25.66 -49.53 21.24
C ASP A 64 25.49 -49.56 19.70
N VAL A 65 24.43 -50.19 19.20
CA VAL A 65 24.06 -50.18 17.78
C VAL A 65 23.67 -48.77 17.32
N ALA A 66 22.93 -48.01 18.14
CA ALA A 66 22.53 -46.65 17.80
C ALA A 66 23.73 -45.69 17.77
N ILE A 67 24.66 -45.85 18.73
CA ILE A 67 25.92 -45.10 18.79
C ILE A 67 26.77 -45.37 17.54
N ARG A 68 27.03 -46.63 17.21
CA ARG A 68 27.83 -47.02 16.02
C ARG A 68 27.19 -46.56 14.71
N THR A 69 25.86 -46.62 14.61
CA THR A 69 25.14 -46.18 13.41
C THR A 69 25.23 -44.66 13.25
N LEU A 70 25.08 -43.89 14.34
CA LEU A 70 25.25 -42.44 14.32
C LEU A 70 26.69 -42.04 13.93
N GLU A 71 27.71 -42.71 14.48
CA GLU A 71 29.11 -42.51 14.09
C GLU A 71 29.37 -42.78 12.61
N ARG A 72 28.80 -43.86 12.07
CA ARG A 72 28.91 -44.18 10.64
C ARG A 72 28.32 -43.07 9.79
N ASP A 73 27.13 -42.58 10.14
CA ASP A 73 26.44 -41.55 9.36
C ASP A 73 27.15 -40.17 9.50
N ILE A 74 27.73 -39.87 10.67
CA ILE A 74 28.61 -38.69 10.86
C ILE A 74 29.82 -38.77 9.93
N ARG A 75 30.50 -39.93 9.88
CA ARG A 75 31.65 -40.13 9.00
C ARG A 75 31.26 -40.02 7.53
N SER A 76 30.12 -40.58 7.14
CA SER A 76 29.61 -40.48 5.76
C SER A 76 29.42 -39.03 5.32
N LEU A 77 28.83 -38.18 6.16
CA LEU A 77 28.66 -36.76 5.83
C LEU A 77 30.01 -36.02 5.82
N GLN A 78 30.93 -36.33 6.73
CA GLN A 78 32.27 -35.76 6.76
C GLN A 78 33.10 -36.08 5.52
N LEU A 79 32.90 -37.25 4.90
CA LEU A 79 33.59 -37.63 3.68
C LEU A 79 33.17 -36.79 2.47
N VAL A 80 31.89 -36.39 2.39
CA VAL A 80 31.36 -35.61 1.25
C VAL A 80 31.43 -34.09 1.46
N LEU A 81 31.52 -33.63 2.72
CA LEU A 81 31.58 -32.21 3.07
C LEU A 81 32.71 -31.42 2.39
N PRO A 82 33.95 -31.93 2.28
CA PRO A 82 35.03 -31.24 1.58
C PRO A 82 34.69 -30.98 0.11
N GLY A 83 34.18 -31.99 -0.61
CA GLY A 83 33.77 -31.83 -2.02
C GLY A 83 32.65 -30.81 -2.20
N GLY A 84 31.66 -30.80 -1.29
CA GLY A 84 30.63 -29.77 -1.29
C GLY A 84 31.18 -28.36 -1.01
N ARG A 85 32.16 -28.23 -0.10
CA ARG A 85 32.81 -26.95 0.20
C ARG A 85 33.65 -26.46 -0.97
N ASP A 86 34.41 -27.34 -1.61
CA ASP A 86 35.21 -26.98 -2.77
C ASP A 86 34.33 -26.52 -3.94
N LEU A 87 33.23 -27.23 -4.22
CA LEU A 87 32.27 -26.82 -5.25
C LEU A 87 31.59 -25.47 -4.91
N ALA A 88 31.23 -25.23 -3.65
CA ALA A 88 30.68 -23.94 -3.22
C ALA A 88 31.70 -22.81 -3.37
N ASN A 89 32.97 -23.04 -3.03
CA ASN A 89 34.04 -22.06 -3.18
C ASN A 89 34.37 -21.76 -4.66
N VAL A 90 34.36 -22.79 -5.52
CA VAL A 90 34.50 -22.61 -6.97
C VAL A 90 33.39 -21.72 -7.50
N HIS A 91 32.14 -22.00 -7.15
CA HIS A 91 31.00 -21.19 -7.58
C HIS A 91 31.05 -19.75 -7.03
N ASP A 92 31.45 -19.55 -5.78
CA ASP A 92 31.65 -18.21 -5.22
C ASP A 92 32.77 -17.45 -5.95
N ALA A 93 33.89 -18.10 -6.24
CA ALA A 93 34.97 -17.50 -7.02
C ALA A 93 34.54 -17.20 -8.47
N THR A 94 33.78 -18.09 -9.11
CA THR A 94 33.19 -17.85 -10.44
C THR A 94 32.22 -16.67 -10.41
N ALA A 95 31.31 -16.60 -9.43
CA ALA A 95 30.40 -15.47 -9.31
C ALA A 95 31.13 -14.16 -9.02
N GLN A 96 32.20 -14.18 -8.21
CA GLN A 96 33.02 -12.99 -7.94
C GLN A 96 33.78 -12.53 -9.18
N ILE A 97 34.38 -13.44 -9.96
CA ILE A 97 35.13 -13.06 -11.16
C ILE A 97 34.18 -12.57 -12.26
N GLU A 98 33.04 -13.23 -12.48
CA GLU A 98 32.02 -12.80 -13.43
C GLU A 98 31.43 -11.44 -13.05
N ARG A 99 31.18 -11.19 -11.75
CA ARG A 99 30.75 -9.88 -11.26
C ARG A 99 31.77 -8.79 -11.58
N VAL A 100 33.05 -9.07 -11.34
CA VAL A 100 34.12 -8.10 -11.59
C VAL A 100 34.33 -7.88 -13.08
N LEU A 101 34.30 -8.93 -13.90
CA LEU A 101 34.37 -8.85 -15.36
C LEU A 101 33.17 -8.13 -15.97
N GLY A 102 31.99 -8.27 -15.38
CA GLY A 102 30.78 -7.59 -15.83
C GLY A 102 30.73 -6.09 -15.52
N ALA A 103 31.59 -5.60 -14.62
CA ALA A 103 31.65 -4.20 -14.20
C ALA A 103 33.08 -3.83 -13.77
N VAL A 104 34.06 -4.04 -14.67
CA VAL A 104 35.49 -3.82 -14.40
C VAL A 104 35.72 -2.40 -13.92
N GLU A 105 35.00 -1.43 -14.48
CA GLU A 105 35.11 -0.01 -14.16
C GLU A 105 34.77 0.35 -12.71
N ARG A 106 34.06 -0.53 -12.00
CA ARG A 106 33.73 -0.32 -10.59
C ARG A 106 34.62 -1.11 -9.66
N TYR A 107 35.02 -2.31 -10.09
CA TYR A 107 35.74 -3.26 -9.26
C TYR A 107 37.20 -3.45 -9.66
N ALA A 108 37.76 -2.56 -10.48
CA ALA A 108 39.16 -2.62 -10.93
C ALA A 108 40.15 -2.75 -9.76
N ALA A 109 39.88 -2.09 -8.63
CA ALA A 109 40.71 -2.19 -7.43
C ALA A 109 40.66 -3.59 -6.76
N GLU A 110 39.57 -4.34 -6.96
CA GLU A 110 39.36 -5.68 -6.39
C GLU A 110 39.92 -6.79 -7.31
N LEU A 111 40.15 -6.51 -8.61
CA LEU A 111 40.62 -7.49 -9.60
C LEU A 111 41.82 -8.32 -9.11
N PRO A 112 42.90 -7.74 -8.55
CA PRO A 112 44.08 -8.52 -8.13
C PRO A 112 43.73 -9.57 -7.06
N GLU A 113 42.87 -9.21 -6.11
CA GLU A 113 42.46 -10.12 -5.04
C GLU A 113 41.52 -11.21 -5.57
N VAL A 114 40.56 -10.84 -6.43
CA VAL A 114 39.60 -11.77 -7.03
C VAL A 114 40.30 -12.78 -7.96
N ILE A 115 41.26 -12.33 -8.77
CA ILE A 115 42.10 -13.19 -9.60
C ILE A 115 42.87 -14.19 -8.72
N ALA A 116 43.54 -13.73 -7.67
CA ALA A 116 44.30 -14.61 -6.77
C ALA A 116 43.41 -15.67 -6.10
N ARG A 117 42.18 -15.29 -5.69
CA ARG A 117 41.20 -16.24 -5.13
C ARG A 117 40.71 -17.25 -6.17
N ALA A 118 40.44 -16.81 -7.39
CA ALA A 118 39.99 -17.66 -8.49
C ALA A 118 41.08 -18.65 -8.93
N GLU A 119 42.34 -18.20 -9.01
CA GLU A 119 43.51 -19.04 -9.29
C GLU A 119 43.64 -20.20 -8.30
N ALA A 120 43.42 -19.92 -7.01
CA ALA A 120 43.43 -20.95 -5.97
C ALA A 120 42.30 -22.00 -6.14
N GLN A 121 41.24 -21.70 -6.91
CA GLN A 121 40.15 -22.62 -7.21
C GLN A 121 40.30 -23.35 -8.56
N ILE A 122 41.25 -22.99 -9.43
CA ILE A 122 41.48 -23.68 -10.72
C ILE A 122 41.71 -25.19 -10.53
N PRO A 123 42.56 -25.67 -9.59
CA PRO A 123 42.76 -27.10 -9.37
C PRO A 123 41.48 -27.84 -8.92
N LYS A 124 40.46 -27.10 -8.47
CA LYS A 124 39.19 -27.62 -7.96
C LYS A 124 38.07 -27.58 -9.00
N GLY A 125 38.37 -27.11 -10.22
CA GLY A 125 37.45 -27.15 -11.36
C GLY A 125 36.88 -25.80 -11.79
N LEU A 126 37.41 -24.67 -11.31
CA LEU A 126 37.11 -23.35 -11.88
C LEU A 126 37.67 -23.25 -13.32
N ASN A 127 36.95 -22.60 -14.23
CA ASN A 127 37.38 -22.45 -15.63
C ASN A 127 38.62 -21.52 -15.72
N PRO A 128 39.79 -21.99 -16.17
CA PRO A 128 40.99 -21.14 -16.29
C PRO A 128 40.82 -19.97 -17.27
N GLN A 129 39.94 -20.08 -18.27
CA GLN A 129 39.70 -19.02 -19.24
C GLN A 129 39.16 -17.73 -18.59
N LEU A 130 38.26 -17.85 -17.60
CA LEU A 130 37.74 -16.69 -16.86
C LEU A 130 38.86 -15.93 -16.13
N VAL A 131 39.86 -16.65 -15.64
CA VAL A 131 41.02 -16.06 -14.96
C VAL A 131 41.96 -15.39 -15.96
N GLU A 132 42.16 -15.98 -17.13
CA GLU A 132 42.93 -15.38 -18.22
C GLU A 132 42.26 -14.10 -18.74
N GLU A 133 40.94 -14.11 -18.93
CA GLU A 133 40.15 -12.93 -19.27
C GLU A 133 40.28 -11.83 -18.22
N ALA A 134 40.15 -12.17 -16.93
CA ALA A 134 40.33 -11.19 -15.85
C ALA A 134 41.75 -10.60 -15.81
N ARG A 135 42.79 -11.41 -16.06
CA ARG A 135 44.17 -10.91 -16.17
C ARG A 135 44.35 -9.98 -17.38
N TYR A 136 43.72 -10.29 -18.50
CA TYR A 136 43.73 -9.42 -19.68
C TYR A 136 43.07 -8.07 -19.35
N CYS A 137 41.88 -8.07 -18.74
CA CYS A 137 41.22 -6.83 -18.27
C CYS A 137 42.07 -6.06 -17.24
N GLN A 138 42.79 -6.76 -16.35
CA GLN A 138 43.71 -6.13 -15.41
C GLN A 138 44.87 -5.41 -16.11
N GLN A 139 45.45 -6.05 -17.13
CA GLN A 139 46.55 -5.47 -17.92
C GLN A 139 46.07 -4.28 -18.73
N ASP A 140 44.90 -4.40 -19.37
CA ASP A 140 44.28 -3.32 -20.13
C ASP A 140 44.00 -2.11 -19.22
N TYR A 141 43.37 -2.34 -18.06
CA TYR A 141 43.16 -1.31 -17.04
C TYR A 141 44.47 -0.61 -16.62
N ALA A 142 45.53 -1.38 -16.34
CA ALA A 142 46.81 -0.82 -15.97
C ALA A 142 47.41 0.04 -17.09
N GLN A 143 47.31 -0.40 -18.35
CA GLN A 143 47.74 0.36 -19.52
C GLN A 143 46.94 1.65 -19.68
N THR A 144 45.62 1.64 -19.46
CA THR A 144 44.78 2.84 -19.52
C THR A 144 45.16 3.86 -18.45
N VAL A 145 45.44 3.39 -17.22
CA VAL A 145 45.90 4.26 -16.12
C VAL A 145 47.27 4.86 -16.42
N GLU A 146 48.22 4.06 -16.90
CA GLU A 146 49.56 4.53 -17.29
C GLU A 146 49.50 5.53 -18.45
N ALA A 147 48.64 5.27 -19.46
CA ALA A 147 48.41 6.18 -20.56
C ALA A 147 47.88 7.54 -20.08
N LEU A 148 46.93 7.54 -19.13
CA LEU A 148 46.42 8.78 -18.55
C LEU A 148 47.47 9.53 -17.73
N GLU A 149 48.27 8.84 -16.92
CA GLU A 149 49.37 9.45 -16.18
C GLU A 149 50.41 10.10 -17.11
N HIS A 150 50.76 9.40 -18.19
CA HIS A 150 51.63 9.92 -19.24
C HIS A 150 50.99 11.15 -19.92
N ALA A 151 49.72 11.05 -20.32
CA ALA A 151 48.97 12.14 -20.94
C ALA A 151 48.75 13.34 -20.01
N ILE A 152 48.78 13.17 -18.69
CA ILE A 152 48.73 14.26 -17.68
C ILE A 152 50.12 14.87 -17.43
N SER A 153 51.19 14.14 -17.65
CA SER A 153 52.57 14.59 -17.41
C SER A 153 53.23 15.21 -18.64
N SER A 154 52.91 14.72 -19.84
CA SER A 154 53.55 15.11 -21.12
C SER A 154 53.32 16.59 -21.49
N PRO A 155 54.37 17.41 -21.71
CA PRO A 155 54.19 18.85 -21.93
C PRO A 155 53.51 19.22 -23.25
N MET A 156 53.56 18.35 -24.28
CA MET A 156 53.20 18.65 -25.68
C MET A 156 52.00 17.87 -26.25
N GLU A 157 51.18 17.20 -25.44
CA GLU A 157 50.04 16.43 -25.99
C GLU A 157 48.98 17.32 -26.67
N PRO A 158 48.44 16.91 -27.83
CA PRO A 158 47.23 17.48 -28.41
C PRO A 158 46.04 17.38 -27.44
N GLY A 159 45.18 18.41 -27.38
CA GLY A 159 44.01 18.42 -26.49
C GLY A 159 43.06 17.24 -26.72
N GLU A 160 42.90 16.79 -27.97
CA GLU A 160 42.08 15.63 -28.33
C GLU A 160 42.63 14.31 -27.79
N GLU A 161 43.95 14.16 -27.71
CA GLU A 161 44.59 12.96 -27.15
C GLU A 161 44.32 12.87 -25.64
N LEU A 162 44.54 13.97 -24.92
CA LEU A 162 44.23 14.05 -23.49
C LEU A 162 42.74 13.78 -23.22
N LYS A 163 41.85 14.32 -24.06
CA LYS A 163 40.41 14.06 -24.00
C LYS A 163 40.11 12.56 -24.18
N ARG A 164 40.62 11.93 -25.24
CA ARG A 164 40.38 10.50 -25.53
C ARG A 164 40.83 9.61 -24.37
N VAL A 165 42.08 9.76 -23.93
CA VAL A 165 42.66 8.97 -22.84
C VAL A 165 41.92 9.21 -21.52
N LEU A 166 41.46 10.44 -21.26
CA LEU A 166 40.66 10.75 -20.08
C LEU A 166 39.30 10.04 -20.07
N ILE A 167 38.62 10.01 -21.23
CA ILE A 167 37.35 9.29 -21.39
C ILE A 167 37.57 7.78 -21.21
N GLU A 168 38.55 7.20 -21.92
CA GLU A 168 38.90 5.78 -21.84
C GLU A 168 39.23 5.37 -20.40
N ALA A 169 40.09 6.13 -19.72
CA ALA A 169 40.44 5.89 -18.32
C ALA A 169 39.24 5.97 -17.38
N ARG A 170 38.33 6.92 -17.61
CA ARG A 170 37.13 7.03 -16.77
C ARG A 170 36.19 5.85 -16.98
N LEU A 171 35.95 5.45 -18.22
CA LEU A 171 35.12 4.29 -18.57
C LEU A 171 35.75 2.97 -18.10
N ALA A 172 37.07 2.91 -17.98
CA ALA A 172 37.79 1.77 -17.41
C ALA A 172 37.81 1.76 -15.87
N GLY A 173 37.30 2.80 -15.19
CA GLY A 173 37.27 2.85 -13.72
C GLY A 173 38.55 3.38 -13.07
N ALA A 174 39.31 4.22 -13.75
CA ALA A 174 40.53 4.80 -13.18
C ALA A 174 40.21 5.63 -11.90
N PRO A 175 41.18 5.75 -10.97
CA PRO A 175 40.97 6.47 -9.71
C PRO A 175 40.50 7.92 -9.95
N MET A 176 39.48 8.36 -9.21
CA MET A 176 38.88 9.70 -9.39
C MET A 176 39.90 10.83 -9.22
N GLU A 177 40.90 10.67 -8.34
CA GLU A 177 41.98 11.65 -8.17
C GLU A 177 42.78 11.88 -9.47
N LEU A 178 42.99 10.82 -10.25
CA LEU A 178 43.69 10.89 -11.52
C LEU A 178 42.81 11.54 -12.61
N ILE A 179 41.52 11.18 -12.62
CA ILE A 179 40.52 11.79 -13.51
C ILE A 179 40.40 13.30 -13.25
N ASP A 180 40.32 13.71 -11.98
CA ASP A 180 40.23 15.13 -11.59
C ASP A 180 41.48 15.93 -11.99
N ARG A 181 42.67 15.32 -11.86
CA ARG A 181 43.92 15.90 -12.38
C ARG A 181 43.89 16.05 -13.89
N GLY A 182 43.36 15.07 -14.60
CA GLY A 182 43.13 15.12 -16.05
C GLY A 182 42.21 16.27 -16.45
N PHE A 183 41.04 16.39 -15.80
CA PHE A 183 40.11 17.49 -16.04
C PHE A 183 40.70 18.86 -15.69
N THR A 184 41.43 18.98 -14.58
CA THR A 184 42.09 20.24 -14.18
C THR A 184 43.10 20.68 -15.24
N ARG A 185 43.83 19.73 -15.82
CA ARG A 185 44.78 20.02 -16.89
C ARG A 185 44.09 20.38 -18.21
N LEU A 186 43.00 19.68 -18.54
CA LEU A 186 42.18 19.98 -19.71
C LEU A 186 41.57 21.37 -19.61
N GLU A 187 40.98 21.73 -18.45
CA GLU A 187 40.44 23.06 -18.17
C GLU A 187 41.49 24.17 -18.32
N LYS A 188 42.71 23.93 -17.82
CA LYS A 188 43.79 24.92 -17.87
C LYS A 188 44.35 25.14 -19.29
N LYS A 189 44.44 24.08 -20.10
CA LYS A 189 45.10 24.14 -21.42
C LYS A 189 44.10 24.31 -22.58
N PHE A 190 42.91 23.74 -22.46
CA PHE A 190 41.89 23.62 -23.52
C PHE A 190 40.47 23.81 -22.94
N PRO A 191 40.13 24.98 -22.38
CA PRO A 191 38.86 25.22 -21.70
C PRO A 191 37.63 24.97 -22.59
N GLU A 192 37.75 25.16 -23.91
CA GLU A 192 36.72 24.88 -24.91
C GLU A 192 36.38 23.38 -25.03
N LEU A 193 37.37 22.49 -24.81
CA LEU A 193 37.18 21.04 -24.85
C LEU A 193 36.60 20.50 -23.54
N LEU A 194 36.67 21.24 -22.44
CA LEU A 194 36.23 20.77 -21.13
C LEU A 194 34.73 20.43 -21.12
N HIS A 195 33.90 21.36 -21.58
CA HIS A 195 32.44 21.15 -21.60
C HIS A 195 32.07 20.00 -22.54
N TYR A 196 32.70 19.94 -23.71
CA TYR A 196 32.52 18.86 -24.67
C TYR A 196 32.85 17.50 -24.06
N THR A 197 34.04 17.38 -23.47
CA THR A 197 34.55 16.14 -22.87
C THR A 197 33.68 15.66 -21.72
N LYS A 198 33.20 16.58 -20.86
CA LYS A 198 32.29 16.22 -19.76
C LYS A 198 30.94 15.70 -20.26
N THR A 199 30.37 16.34 -21.27
CA THR A 199 29.07 15.94 -21.82
C THR A 199 29.18 14.61 -22.59
N GLU A 200 30.24 14.43 -23.38
CA GLU A 200 30.53 13.17 -24.06
C GLU A 200 30.76 12.03 -23.05
N LEU A 201 31.57 12.28 -22.02
CA LEU A 201 31.81 11.31 -20.97
C LEU A 201 30.52 10.93 -20.23
N GLU A 202 29.69 11.89 -19.85
CA GLU A 202 28.43 11.59 -19.15
C GLU A 202 27.50 10.74 -20.03
N LEU A 203 27.46 10.99 -21.35
CA LEU A 203 26.71 10.15 -22.28
C LEU A 203 27.25 8.71 -22.31
N LEU A 204 28.56 8.54 -22.41
CA LEU A 204 29.19 7.21 -22.47
C LEU A 204 29.05 6.46 -21.14
N VAL A 205 29.15 7.15 -20.01
CA VAL A 205 28.89 6.58 -18.68
C VAL A 205 27.41 6.18 -18.55
N ALA A 206 26.47 7.05 -18.94
CA ALA A 206 25.04 6.73 -18.90
C ALA A 206 24.69 5.57 -19.84
N LYS A 207 25.39 5.46 -20.98
CA LYS A 207 25.29 4.32 -21.91
C LYS A 207 25.79 3.03 -21.25
N GLN A 208 26.92 3.04 -20.56
CA GLN A 208 27.44 1.86 -19.85
C GLN A 208 26.53 1.45 -18.69
N GLU A 209 26.02 2.42 -17.93
CA GLU A 209 25.07 2.18 -16.84
C GLU A 209 23.68 1.71 -17.34
N ALA A 210 23.34 1.97 -18.60
CA ALA A 210 22.11 1.46 -19.20
C ALA A 210 22.08 -0.07 -19.25
N ASP A 211 23.24 -0.74 -19.30
CA ASP A 211 23.33 -2.20 -19.26
C ASP A 211 23.40 -2.77 -17.84
N ASP A 212 23.57 -1.93 -16.82
CA ASP A 212 23.66 -2.37 -15.43
C ASP A 212 22.30 -2.42 -14.72
N ILE A 213 21.66 -3.58 -14.81
CA ILE A 213 20.32 -3.84 -14.29
C ILE A 213 20.30 -3.95 -12.76
N GLN A 214 21.45 -4.17 -12.10
CA GLN A 214 21.49 -4.46 -10.67
C GLN A 214 21.38 -3.21 -9.79
N GLU A 215 21.90 -2.06 -10.24
CA GLU A 215 21.95 -0.86 -9.40
C GLU A 215 20.77 0.10 -9.62
N LEU A 216 20.30 0.22 -10.85
CA LEU A 216 19.28 1.19 -11.22
C LEU A 216 18.03 0.52 -11.79
N SER A 217 16.86 1.02 -11.37
CA SER A 217 15.60 0.63 -12.00
C SER A 217 15.61 0.99 -13.49
N ALA A 218 14.85 0.26 -14.31
CA ALA A 218 14.70 0.56 -15.74
C ALA A 218 14.30 2.02 -15.99
N GLU A 219 13.47 2.61 -15.12
CA GLU A 219 13.11 4.03 -15.18
C GLU A 219 14.29 4.96 -14.88
N GLY A 220 15.12 4.63 -13.88
CA GLY A 220 16.32 5.39 -13.55
C GLY A 220 17.34 5.39 -14.68
N ARG A 221 17.61 4.21 -15.26
CA ARG A 221 18.52 4.05 -16.42
C ARG A 221 18.02 4.83 -17.63
N PHE A 222 16.73 4.71 -17.96
CA PHE A 222 16.12 5.42 -19.08
C PHE A 222 16.24 6.94 -18.95
N LEU A 223 15.86 7.49 -17.79
CA LEU A 223 15.92 8.95 -17.56
C LEU A 223 17.36 9.46 -17.61
N ARG A 224 18.32 8.73 -17.02
CA ARG A 224 19.73 9.13 -17.03
C ARG A 224 20.31 9.16 -18.44
N LEU A 225 20.07 8.11 -19.22
CA LEU A 225 20.52 8.04 -20.62
C LEU A 225 19.87 9.16 -21.46
N GLN A 226 18.57 9.40 -21.27
CA GLN A 226 17.85 10.44 -21.99
C GLN A 226 18.39 11.84 -21.68
N ASP A 227 18.59 12.17 -20.40
CA ASP A 227 19.13 13.47 -19.97
C ASP A 227 20.54 13.70 -20.55
N ALA A 228 21.40 12.67 -20.52
CA ALA A 228 22.75 12.74 -21.09
C ALA A 228 22.73 12.86 -22.62
N ALA A 229 21.85 12.13 -23.30
CA ALA A 229 21.69 12.18 -24.75
C ALA A 229 21.19 13.56 -25.21
N ASP A 230 20.24 14.15 -24.49
CA ASP A 230 19.71 15.48 -24.82
C ASP A 230 20.76 16.58 -24.59
N ALA A 231 21.60 16.46 -23.55
CA ALA A 231 22.75 17.34 -23.38
C ALA A 231 23.78 17.19 -24.53
N ALA A 232 24.08 15.96 -24.95
CA ALA A 232 25.02 15.67 -26.02
C ALA A 232 24.57 16.19 -27.40
N LYS A 233 23.26 16.19 -27.68
CA LYS A 233 22.69 16.75 -28.93
C LYS A 233 22.93 18.26 -29.08
N LEU A 234 23.20 18.98 -27.99
CA LEU A 234 23.49 20.41 -27.99
C LEU A 234 24.96 20.74 -28.27
N LEU A 235 25.84 19.74 -28.33
CA LEU A 235 27.27 19.95 -28.61
C LEU A 235 27.53 20.43 -30.05
N VAL A 236 28.52 21.31 -30.18
CA VAL A 236 29.05 21.80 -31.46
C VAL A 236 30.59 21.67 -31.41
N PRO A 237 31.21 20.83 -32.26
CA PRO A 237 30.60 19.95 -33.26
C PRO A 237 29.74 18.84 -32.62
N ARG A 238 28.86 18.20 -33.40
CA ARG A 238 28.10 17.06 -32.89
C ARG A 238 29.02 15.87 -32.61
N LEU A 239 28.63 15.01 -31.68
CA LEU A 239 29.27 13.71 -31.46
C LEU A 239 29.19 12.84 -32.73
N GLU A 240 30.02 11.81 -32.77
CA GLU A 240 30.00 10.82 -33.85
C GLU A 240 28.60 10.21 -34.02
N LYS A 241 28.16 10.08 -35.27
CA LYS A 241 26.81 9.60 -35.61
C LYS A 241 26.56 8.18 -35.08
N SER A 242 27.58 7.33 -35.10
CA SER A 242 27.56 5.96 -34.57
C SER A 242 27.16 5.93 -33.09
N ILE A 243 27.77 6.78 -32.26
CA ILE A 243 27.47 6.86 -30.81
C ILE A 243 26.00 7.26 -30.58
N LEU A 244 25.50 8.23 -31.34
CA LEU A 244 24.11 8.69 -31.20
C LEU A 244 23.09 7.64 -31.65
N GLU A 245 23.39 6.88 -32.70
CA GLU A 245 22.56 5.76 -33.16
C GLU A 245 22.51 4.63 -32.12
N GLU A 246 23.65 4.24 -31.54
CA GLU A 246 23.69 3.24 -30.47
C GLU A 246 22.92 3.68 -29.22
N VAL A 247 23.02 4.96 -28.84
CA VAL A 247 22.26 5.53 -27.71
C VAL A 247 20.75 5.52 -28.00
N GLU A 248 20.34 5.77 -29.23
CA GLU A 248 18.93 5.71 -29.63
C GLU A 248 18.39 4.28 -29.54
N ASP A 249 19.15 3.28 -30.01
CA ASP A 249 18.81 1.86 -29.89
C ASP A 249 18.67 1.42 -28.42
N ILE A 250 19.62 1.80 -27.56
CA ILE A 250 19.57 1.50 -26.12
C ILE A 250 18.40 2.23 -25.45
N SER A 251 18.14 3.48 -25.82
CA SER A 251 17.00 4.25 -25.29
C SER A 251 15.67 3.58 -25.66
N MET A 252 15.53 3.07 -26.89
CA MET A 252 14.37 2.28 -27.32
C MET A 252 14.23 0.98 -26.52
N ALA A 253 15.34 0.27 -26.28
CA ALA A 253 15.36 -0.95 -25.47
C ALA A 253 14.90 -0.69 -24.02
N LEU A 254 15.43 0.36 -23.38
CA LEU A 254 15.06 0.76 -22.03
C LEU A 254 13.62 1.27 -21.95
N ALA A 255 13.12 1.96 -22.98
CA ALA A 255 11.72 2.37 -23.04
C ALA A 255 10.78 1.16 -23.09
N ALA A 256 11.13 0.14 -23.87
CA ALA A 256 10.40 -1.13 -23.92
C ALA A 256 10.41 -1.85 -22.56
N GLU A 257 11.59 -1.95 -21.93
CA GLU A 257 11.72 -2.54 -20.59
C GLU A 257 10.89 -1.79 -19.54
N ARG A 258 10.98 -0.45 -19.50
CA ARG A 258 10.21 0.37 -18.56
C ARG A 258 8.71 0.18 -18.75
N SER A 259 8.24 0.17 -19.99
CA SER A 259 6.83 -0.07 -20.31
C SER A 259 6.39 -1.45 -19.82
N PHE A 260 7.22 -2.48 -20.04
CA PHE A 260 7.01 -3.85 -19.58
C PHE A 260 6.93 -3.95 -18.05
N VAL A 261 7.91 -3.43 -17.32
CA VAL A 261 7.95 -3.47 -15.85
C VAL A 261 6.73 -2.76 -15.24
N MET A 262 6.34 -1.61 -15.78
CA MET A 262 5.14 -0.89 -15.31
C MET A 262 3.85 -1.66 -15.59
N ALA A 263 3.71 -2.23 -16.79
CA ALA A 263 2.53 -3.01 -17.17
C ALA A 263 2.39 -4.28 -16.32
N VAL A 264 3.50 -4.99 -16.05
CA VAL A 264 3.51 -6.17 -15.16
C VAL A 264 3.13 -5.80 -13.73
N LYS A 265 3.65 -4.68 -13.21
CA LYS A 265 3.26 -4.19 -11.87
C LYS A 265 1.78 -3.86 -11.78
N GLU A 266 1.27 -3.12 -12.76
CA GLU A 266 -0.16 -2.76 -12.82
C GLU A 266 -1.05 -4.00 -12.92
N ALA A 267 -0.66 -4.99 -13.74
CA ALA A 267 -1.34 -6.27 -13.83
C ALA A 267 -1.42 -7.00 -12.47
N LYS A 268 -0.29 -7.06 -11.75
CA LYS A 268 -0.23 -7.66 -10.40
C LYS A 268 -1.14 -6.92 -9.41
N ASP A 269 -1.21 -5.60 -9.48
CA ASP A 269 -2.08 -4.79 -8.61
C ASP A 269 -3.58 -5.03 -8.93
N ILE A 270 -3.95 -5.18 -10.20
CA ILE A 270 -5.31 -5.51 -10.63
C ILE A 270 -5.73 -6.90 -10.12
N ILE A 271 -4.88 -7.92 -10.30
CA ILE A 271 -5.12 -9.28 -9.80
C ILE A 271 -5.20 -9.30 -8.25
N ALA A 272 -4.48 -8.41 -7.57
CA ALA A 272 -4.58 -8.24 -6.12
C ALA A 272 -5.91 -7.57 -5.66
N GLY A 273 -6.75 -7.12 -6.60
CA GLY A 273 -8.07 -6.55 -6.35
C GLY A 273 -8.10 -5.01 -6.38
N LEU A 274 -7.29 -4.37 -7.22
CA LEU A 274 -7.44 -2.95 -7.51
C LEU A 274 -8.84 -2.67 -8.11
N PRO A 275 -9.66 -1.79 -7.51
CA PRO A 275 -10.99 -1.47 -8.04
C PRO A 275 -10.88 -0.77 -9.40
N MET A 276 -11.50 -1.36 -10.43
CA MET A 276 -11.40 -0.88 -11.81
C MET A 276 -12.58 -1.45 -12.63
N SER A 277 -13.03 -0.71 -13.65
CA SER A 277 -14.10 -1.20 -14.55
C SER A 277 -13.62 -2.42 -15.35
N PRO A 278 -14.53 -3.32 -15.78
CA PRO A 278 -14.14 -4.44 -16.64
C PRO A 278 -13.47 -3.99 -17.95
N GLU A 279 -13.96 -2.89 -18.54
CA GLU A 279 -13.42 -2.33 -19.78
C GLU A 279 -12.01 -1.76 -19.59
N ASP A 280 -11.76 -1.04 -18.50
CA ASP A 280 -10.41 -0.57 -18.16
C ASP A 280 -9.45 -1.75 -17.93
N VAL A 281 -9.90 -2.85 -17.30
CA VAL A 281 -9.07 -4.06 -17.16
C VAL A 281 -8.73 -4.64 -18.54
N HIS A 282 -9.69 -4.69 -19.47
CA HIS A 282 -9.44 -5.12 -20.84
C HIS A 282 -8.43 -4.22 -21.58
N ILE A 283 -8.50 -2.89 -21.39
CA ILE A 283 -7.48 -1.96 -21.90
C ILE A 283 -6.09 -2.30 -21.32
N ARG A 284 -6.00 -2.71 -20.05
CA ARG A 284 -4.72 -3.13 -19.44
C ARG A 284 -4.22 -4.48 -19.95
N VAL A 285 -5.10 -5.41 -20.31
CA VAL A 285 -4.72 -6.63 -21.04
C VAL A 285 -4.02 -6.26 -22.35
N ILE A 286 -4.65 -5.41 -23.17
CA ILE A 286 -4.09 -4.98 -24.46
C ILE A 286 -2.74 -4.26 -24.25
N ARG A 287 -2.67 -3.37 -23.26
CA ARG A 287 -1.44 -2.66 -22.92
C ARG A 287 -0.32 -3.61 -22.48
N LEU A 288 -0.62 -4.62 -21.67
CA LEU A 288 0.34 -5.64 -21.25
C LEU A 288 0.80 -6.46 -22.46
N GLY A 289 -0.12 -6.85 -23.36
CA GLY A 289 0.22 -7.54 -24.61
C GLY A 289 1.18 -6.72 -25.49
N HIS A 290 0.92 -5.43 -25.69
CA HIS A 290 1.84 -4.54 -26.41
C HIS A 290 3.20 -4.42 -25.71
N ALA A 291 3.22 -4.35 -24.38
CA ALA A 291 4.46 -4.27 -23.61
C ALA A 291 5.28 -5.58 -23.68
N ILE A 292 4.61 -6.74 -23.68
CA ILE A 292 5.23 -8.05 -23.92
C ILE A 292 5.86 -8.09 -25.31
N GLN A 293 5.13 -7.66 -26.36
CA GLN A 293 5.64 -7.63 -27.73
C GLN A 293 6.84 -6.68 -27.88
N ALA A 294 6.77 -5.47 -27.30
CA ALA A 294 7.88 -4.53 -27.30
C ALA A 294 9.11 -5.10 -26.56
N CYS A 295 8.89 -5.78 -25.42
CA CYS A 295 9.95 -6.43 -24.67
C CYS A 295 10.63 -7.56 -25.47
N GLN A 296 9.85 -8.37 -26.19
CA GLN A 296 10.37 -9.42 -27.07
C GLN A 296 11.25 -8.87 -28.20
N MET A 297 10.81 -7.78 -28.84
CA MET A 297 11.51 -7.22 -30.01
C MET A 297 12.75 -6.40 -29.63
N SER A 298 12.68 -5.61 -28.56
CA SER A 298 13.63 -4.52 -28.35
C SER A 298 14.26 -4.47 -26.96
N ALA A 299 13.72 -5.13 -25.94
CA ALA A 299 14.31 -5.03 -24.60
C ALA A 299 15.59 -5.85 -24.44
N GLN A 300 16.35 -5.55 -23.38
CA GLN A 300 17.52 -6.30 -22.97
C GLN A 300 17.17 -7.75 -22.56
N GLU A 301 18.11 -8.68 -22.71
CA GLU A 301 17.91 -10.13 -22.46
C GLU A 301 17.44 -10.44 -21.03
N GLU A 302 17.86 -9.66 -20.03
CA GLU A 302 17.41 -9.85 -18.65
C GLU A 302 15.92 -9.57 -18.48
N ALA A 303 15.40 -8.51 -19.11
CA ALA A 303 13.98 -8.17 -19.08
C ALA A 303 13.14 -9.28 -19.73
N LYS A 304 13.69 -9.93 -20.78
CA LYS A 304 13.05 -11.06 -21.46
C LYS A 304 12.84 -12.28 -20.55
N LYS A 305 13.64 -12.45 -19.49
CA LYS A 305 13.42 -13.53 -18.49
C LYS A 305 12.08 -13.40 -17.78
N GLY A 306 11.49 -12.21 -17.72
CA GLY A 306 10.16 -11.96 -17.15
C GLY A 306 8.98 -12.27 -18.09
N LEU A 307 9.22 -12.55 -19.38
CA LEU A 307 8.16 -12.78 -20.36
C LEU A 307 7.20 -13.93 -20.00
N PRO A 308 7.65 -15.10 -19.49
CA PRO A 308 6.74 -16.17 -19.12
C PRO A 308 5.75 -15.77 -18.02
N GLU A 309 6.21 -15.05 -16.99
CA GLU A 309 5.35 -14.54 -15.91
C GLU A 309 4.35 -13.51 -16.45
N ALA A 310 4.80 -12.63 -17.35
CA ALA A 310 3.93 -11.61 -17.93
C ALA A 310 2.84 -12.20 -18.83
N MET A 311 3.15 -13.23 -19.61
CA MET A 311 2.16 -13.96 -20.42
C MET A 311 1.12 -14.68 -19.55
N GLU A 312 1.55 -15.31 -18.45
CA GLU A 312 0.62 -15.88 -17.46
C GLU A 312 -0.29 -14.81 -16.86
N LEU A 313 0.29 -13.66 -16.46
CA LEU A 313 -0.47 -12.52 -15.94
C LEU A 313 -1.46 -11.94 -16.94
N GLN A 314 -1.13 -11.93 -18.24
CA GLN A 314 -2.06 -11.49 -19.28
C GLN A 314 -3.29 -12.40 -19.33
N GLY A 315 -3.12 -13.72 -19.33
CA GLY A 315 -4.24 -14.66 -19.29
C GLY A 315 -5.08 -14.52 -18.02
N LEU A 316 -4.44 -14.35 -16.85
CA LEU A 316 -5.15 -14.10 -15.59
C LEU A 316 -5.94 -12.78 -15.62
N LEU A 317 -5.43 -11.74 -16.28
CA LEU A 317 -6.15 -10.47 -16.43
C LEU A 317 -7.35 -10.58 -17.36
N GLU A 318 -7.26 -11.38 -18.42
CA GLU A 318 -8.39 -11.68 -19.31
C GLU A 318 -9.51 -12.39 -18.55
N GLU A 319 -9.18 -13.45 -17.81
CA GLU A 319 -10.13 -14.15 -16.94
C GLU A 319 -10.75 -13.21 -15.90
N GLU A 320 -9.94 -12.32 -15.30
CA GLU A 320 -10.42 -11.35 -14.32
C GLU A 320 -11.35 -10.29 -14.94
N ALA A 321 -11.07 -9.82 -16.16
CA ALA A 321 -11.93 -8.90 -16.89
C ALA A 321 -13.30 -9.54 -17.17
N GLU A 322 -13.31 -10.76 -17.71
CA GLU A 322 -14.54 -11.52 -17.97
C GLU A 322 -15.33 -11.79 -16.68
N ARG A 323 -14.64 -12.17 -15.61
CA ARG A 323 -15.26 -12.39 -14.30
C ARG A 323 -15.93 -11.13 -13.77
N ARG A 324 -15.28 -9.96 -13.88
CA ARG A 324 -15.85 -8.66 -13.47
C ARG A 324 -17.03 -8.25 -14.34
N GLN A 325 -16.95 -8.46 -15.65
CA GLN A 325 -18.04 -8.16 -16.57
C GLN A 325 -19.27 -9.01 -16.25
N LYS A 326 -19.09 -10.32 -16.07
CA LYS A 326 -20.17 -11.24 -15.75
C LYS A 326 -20.93 -10.85 -14.48
N VAL A 327 -20.22 -10.56 -13.38
CA VAL A 327 -20.90 -10.18 -12.12
C VAL A 327 -21.55 -8.80 -12.20
N LEU A 328 -21.03 -7.89 -13.03
CA LEU A 328 -21.65 -6.60 -13.30
C LEU A 328 -22.96 -6.80 -14.08
N ASP A 329 -22.94 -7.60 -15.14
CA ASP A 329 -24.13 -7.92 -15.96
C ASP A 329 -25.21 -8.61 -15.12
N GLU A 330 -24.83 -9.56 -14.26
CA GLU A 330 -25.75 -10.20 -13.32
C GLU A 330 -26.39 -9.18 -12.36
N ALA A 331 -25.61 -8.25 -11.81
CA ALA A 331 -26.13 -7.21 -10.92
C ALA A 331 -27.09 -6.24 -11.64
N LEU A 332 -26.76 -5.85 -12.87
CA LEU A 332 -27.59 -4.98 -13.71
C LEU A 332 -28.89 -5.69 -14.13
N ALA A 333 -28.82 -6.95 -14.56
CA ALA A 333 -29.99 -7.74 -14.93
C ALA A 333 -30.98 -7.88 -13.75
N LEU A 334 -30.46 -8.20 -12.56
CA LEU A 334 -31.26 -8.30 -11.33
C LEU A 334 -31.84 -6.94 -10.88
N ALA A 335 -31.15 -5.83 -11.19
CA ALA A 335 -31.64 -4.49 -10.91
C ALA A 335 -32.79 -4.09 -11.86
N ALA A 336 -32.69 -4.44 -13.14
CA ALA A 336 -33.69 -4.19 -14.17
C ALA A 336 -34.99 -4.98 -13.92
N GLU A 337 -34.90 -6.19 -13.37
CA GLU A 337 -36.05 -7.02 -13.07
C GLU A 337 -36.87 -6.45 -11.88
N ARG A 338 -38.17 -6.25 -12.11
CA ARG A 338 -39.06 -5.64 -11.10
C ARG A 338 -39.28 -6.55 -9.90
N GLY A 339 -39.41 -7.86 -10.13
CA GLY A 339 -39.78 -8.88 -9.15
C GLY A 339 -38.63 -9.43 -8.32
N THR A 340 -37.38 -9.05 -8.60
CA THR A 340 -36.21 -9.63 -7.93
C THR A 340 -36.32 -9.53 -6.40
N PRO A 341 -36.08 -10.59 -5.64
CA PRO A 341 -35.98 -10.50 -4.19
C PRO A 341 -34.91 -9.49 -3.75
N LEU A 342 -35.13 -8.82 -2.61
CA LEU A 342 -34.15 -7.88 -2.04
C LEU A 342 -32.80 -8.57 -1.78
N LYS A 343 -32.85 -9.80 -1.26
CA LYS A 343 -31.69 -10.63 -0.94
C LYS A 343 -30.81 -10.93 -2.16
N ASP A 344 -31.42 -11.29 -3.29
CA ASP A 344 -30.66 -11.65 -4.49
C ASP A 344 -29.93 -10.43 -5.08
N LEU A 345 -30.58 -9.26 -5.04
CA LEU A 345 -29.94 -8.00 -5.42
C LEU A 345 -28.79 -7.61 -4.47
N LEU A 346 -28.95 -7.85 -3.17
CA LEU A 346 -27.87 -7.65 -2.18
C LEU A 346 -26.67 -8.56 -2.45
N ILE A 347 -26.93 -9.84 -2.75
CA ILE A 347 -25.90 -10.83 -3.05
C ILE A 347 -25.15 -10.46 -4.33
N SER A 348 -25.84 -10.07 -5.40
CA SER A 348 -25.21 -9.73 -6.68
C SER A 348 -24.36 -8.45 -6.58
N ILE A 349 -24.86 -7.41 -5.93
CA ILE A 349 -24.08 -6.20 -5.65
C ILE A 349 -22.83 -6.54 -4.82
N THR A 350 -22.99 -7.38 -3.79
CA THR A 350 -21.87 -7.83 -2.96
C THR A 350 -20.85 -8.62 -3.77
N ALA A 351 -21.28 -9.51 -4.67
CA ALA A 351 -20.41 -10.25 -5.55
C ALA A 351 -19.63 -9.32 -6.50
N ALA A 352 -20.29 -8.30 -7.07
CA ALA A 352 -19.64 -7.29 -7.90
C ALA A 352 -18.59 -6.48 -7.12
N ARG A 353 -18.89 -6.06 -5.88
CA ARG A 353 -17.92 -5.36 -5.01
C ARG A 353 -16.73 -6.24 -4.63
N GLN A 354 -16.98 -7.51 -4.30
CA GLN A 354 -15.92 -8.48 -4.03
C GLN A 354 -15.06 -8.75 -5.26
N ALA A 355 -15.64 -8.63 -6.45
CA ALA A 355 -14.94 -8.66 -7.72
C ALA A 355 -14.18 -7.36 -8.05
N SER A 356 -14.20 -6.36 -7.16
CA SER A 356 -13.55 -5.05 -7.36
C SER A 356 -14.16 -4.21 -8.49
N VAL A 357 -15.45 -4.40 -8.79
CA VAL A 357 -16.20 -3.50 -9.68
C VAL A 357 -16.38 -2.13 -9.00
N THR A 358 -16.16 -1.04 -9.75
CA THR A 358 -16.23 0.33 -9.24
C THR A 358 -17.66 0.73 -8.82
N PRO A 359 -17.84 1.60 -7.81
CA PRO A 359 -19.18 2.00 -7.36
C PRO A 359 -20.00 2.70 -8.45
N ASP A 360 -19.34 3.41 -9.37
CA ASP A 360 -20.00 4.21 -10.42
C ASP A 360 -20.79 3.34 -11.40
N LEU A 361 -20.31 2.13 -11.68
CA LEU A 361 -21.03 1.16 -12.52
C LEU A 361 -22.17 0.46 -11.79
N LEU A 362 -22.20 0.55 -10.45
CA LEU A 362 -23.22 -0.08 -9.62
C LEU A 362 -24.32 0.90 -9.19
N GLN A 363 -24.31 2.15 -9.67
CA GLN A 363 -25.27 3.17 -9.26
C GLN A 363 -26.73 2.75 -9.50
N GLU A 364 -27.03 2.12 -10.64
CA GLU A 364 -28.37 1.61 -10.94
C GLU A 364 -28.79 0.46 -9.99
N PRO A 365 -27.98 -0.60 -9.79
CA PRO A 365 -28.23 -1.62 -8.78
C PRO A 365 -28.45 -1.04 -7.37
N TYR A 366 -27.61 -0.09 -6.93
CA TYR A 366 -27.76 0.55 -5.63
C TYR A 366 -29.02 1.42 -5.54
N ALA A 367 -29.38 2.16 -6.59
CA ALA A 367 -30.62 2.92 -6.64
C ALA A 367 -31.85 2.00 -6.55
N ARG A 368 -31.82 0.85 -7.24
CA ARG A 368 -32.86 -0.17 -7.16
C ARG A 368 -32.94 -0.77 -5.75
N LEU A 369 -31.80 -1.07 -5.15
CA LEU A 369 -31.70 -1.59 -3.78
C LEU A 369 -32.29 -0.60 -2.77
N ARG A 370 -31.90 0.68 -2.87
CA ARG A 370 -32.40 1.77 -2.04
C ARG A 370 -33.92 1.87 -2.11
N LYS A 371 -34.49 1.84 -3.32
CA LYS A 371 -35.95 1.87 -3.51
C LYS A 371 -36.65 0.72 -2.78
N LYS A 372 -36.14 -0.52 -2.94
CA LYS A 372 -36.72 -1.69 -2.26
C LYS A 372 -36.59 -1.61 -0.74
N LYS A 373 -35.47 -1.11 -0.21
CA LYS A 373 -35.32 -0.88 1.24
C LYS A 373 -36.36 0.12 1.76
N LEU A 374 -36.62 1.19 1.00
CA LEU A 374 -37.59 2.23 1.37
C LEU A 374 -39.04 1.74 1.36
N ASP A 375 -39.39 0.82 0.44
CA ASP A 375 -40.75 0.27 0.32
C ASP A 375 -41.23 -0.45 1.61
N PHE A 376 -40.31 -1.05 2.38
CA PHE A 376 -40.64 -1.81 3.60
C PHE A 376 -40.28 -1.09 4.91
N VAL A 377 -39.47 -0.04 4.86
CA VAL A 377 -38.90 0.60 6.06
C VAL A 377 -39.97 1.09 7.04
N THR A 378 -41.05 1.72 6.56
CA THR A 378 -42.12 2.25 7.42
C THR A 378 -42.90 1.14 8.12
N SER A 379 -43.31 0.10 7.40
CA SER A 379 -44.09 -1.01 7.96
C SER A 379 -43.25 -1.87 8.91
N ALA A 380 -41.99 -2.12 8.56
CA ALA A 380 -41.02 -2.79 9.42
C ALA A 380 -40.77 -2.01 10.71
N LEU A 381 -40.68 -0.67 10.65
CA LEU A 381 -40.47 0.19 11.81
C LEU A 381 -41.63 0.06 12.79
N ARG A 382 -42.87 0.19 12.31
CA ARG A 382 -44.07 0.02 13.14
C ARG A 382 -44.16 -1.36 13.77
N ASN A 383 -43.84 -2.40 13.00
CA ASN A 383 -43.79 -3.76 13.52
C ASN A 383 -42.69 -3.94 14.57
N ALA A 384 -41.53 -3.30 14.42
CA ALA A 384 -40.48 -3.32 15.43
C ALA A 384 -40.93 -2.59 16.71
N CYS A 385 -41.60 -1.44 16.58
CA CYS A 385 -42.18 -0.69 17.70
C CYS A 385 -43.23 -1.53 18.47
N SER A 386 -44.18 -2.17 17.76
CA SER A 386 -45.24 -2.96 18.39
C SER A 386 -44.72 -4.20 19.12
N ASN A 387 -43.62 -4.79 18.63
CA ASN A 387 -42.96 -5.94 19.26
C ASN A 387 -41.93 -5.56 20.34
N GLY A 388 -41.81 -4.28 20.70
CA GLY A 388 -40.83 -3.82 21.70
C GLY A 388 -39.36 -3.97 21.26
N LYS A 389 -39.09 -4.12 19.96
CA LYS A 389 -37.74 -4.25 19.39
C LYS A 389 -37.14 -2.87 19.11
N TYR A 390 -36.88 -2.11 20.17
CA TYR A 390 -36.54 -0.69 20.06
C TYR A 390 -35.25 -0.41 19.29
N ALA A 391 -34.16 -1.16 19.51
CA ALA A 391 -32.93 -0.98 18.73
C ALA A 391 -33.17 -1.10 17.22
N LEU A 392 -33.96 -2.10 16.81
CA LEU A 392 -34.34 -2.31 15.41
C LEU A 392 -35.22 -1.17 14.88
N ALA A 393 -36.20 -0.69 15.66
CA ALA A 393 -37.05 0.44 15.27
C ALA A 393 -36.24 1.72 15.01
N TYR A 394 -35.31 2.05 15.92
CA TYR A 394 -34.39 3.18 15.75
C TYR A 394 -33.45 2.98 14.55
N ALA A 395 -32.96 1.77 14.30
CA ALA A 395 -32.13 1.49 13.14
C ALA A 395 -32.90 1.68 11.82
N LEU A 396 -34.15 1.22 11.74
CA LEU A 396 -35.04 1.44 10.59
C LEU A 396 -35.34 2.94 10.39
N TYR A 397 -35.54 3.67 11.49
CA TYR A 397 -35.69 5.13 11.44
C TYR A 397 -34.45 5.82 10.86
N HIS A 398 -33.25 5.47 11.36
CA HIS A 398 -32.01 6.04 10.85
C HIS A 398 -31.70 5.64 9.41
N ARG A 399 -32.05 4.43 8.99
CA ARG A 399 -31.99 4.00 7.58
C ARG A 399 -32.90 4.87 6.71
N GLY A 400 -34.15 5.08 7.12
CA GLY A 400 -35.08 5.94 6.38
C GLY A 400 -34.58 7.38 6.26
N LEU A 401 -33.93 7.92 7.30
CA LEU A 401 -33.25 9.22 7.19
C LEU A 401 -32.08 9.19 6.19
N ALA A 402 -31.21 8.18 6.27
CA ALA A 402 -30.02 8.06 5.42
C ALA A 402 -30.40 7.92 3.94
N LEU A 403 -31.43 7.11 3.65
CA LEU A 403 -31.96 6.88 2.30
C LEU A 403 -32.99 7.93 1.87
N LYS A 404 -33.14 9.01 2.64
CA LYS A 404 -34.05 10.14 2.38
C LYS A 404 -35.48 9.72 2.07
N ALA A 405 -36.05 8.84 2.89
CA ALA A 405 -37.42 8.35 2.77
C ALA A 405 -38.47 9.47 2.62
N GLY A 406 -38.23 10.65 3.19
CA GLY A 406 -39.09 11.82 3.05
C GLY A 406 -39.12 12.44 1.64
N GLU A 407 -38.13 12.17 0.79
CA GLU A 407 -38.09 12.64 -0.61
C GLU A 407 -38.87 11.70 -1.54
N GLU A 408 -39.13 10.45 -1.13
CA GLU A 408 -39.86 9.49 -1.93
C GLU A 408 -41.34 9.88 -2.11
N ARG A 409 -41.94 9.40 -3.21
CA ARG A 409 -43.38 9.62 -3.51
C ARG A 409 -44.27 9.18 -2.34
N ASN A 410 -43.95 8.04 -1.73
CA ASN A 410 -44.67 7.46 -0.60
C ASN A 410 -44.18 7.98 0.77
N GLY A 411 -43.22 8.92 0.79
CA GLY A 411 -42.60 9.50 1.99
C GLY A 411 -43.46 10.48 2.78
N GLY A 412 -44.78 10.54 2.54
CA GLY A 412 -45.67 11.53 3.16
C GLY A 412 -45.64 11.48 4.69
N GLU A 413 -45.58 10.29 5.27
CA GLU A 413 -45.52 10.10 6.73
C GLU A 413 -44.17 10.52 7.34
N TRP A 414 -43.09 10.40 6.56
CA TRP A 414 -41.77 10.89 6.95
C TRP A 414 -41.75 12.42 6.94
N ARG A 415 -42.36 13.04 5.92
CA ARG A 415 -42.48 14.50 5.81
C ARG A 415 -43.39 15.11 6.88
N SER A 416 -44.48 14.43 7.25
CA SER A 416 -45.41 14.93 8.26
C SER A 416 -44.85 14.85 9.70
N GLY A 417 -43.71 14.18 9.90
CA GLY A 417 -43.15 13.94 11.21
C GLY A 417 -43.88 12.85 12.01
N ALA A 418 -44.81 12.11 11.41
CA ALA A 418 -45.54 11.04 12.09
C ALA A 418 -44.59 9.95 12.63
N ILE A 419 -43.63 9.52 11.81
CA ILE A 419 -42.60 8.54 12.19
C ILE A 419 -41.70 9.08 13.31
N GLN A 420 -41.33 10.37 13.25
CA GLN A 420 -40.58 11.01 14.34
C GLN A 420 -41.38 10.97 15.64
N GLY A 421 -42.67 11.26 15.58
CA GLY A 421 -43.57 11.18 16.73
C GLY A 421 -43.65 9.79 17.33
N GLU A 422 -43.69 8.74 16.50
CA GLU A 422 -43.63 7.35 16.97
C GLU A 422 -42.32 7.03 17.68
N ILE A 423 -41.17 7.42 17.10
CA ILE A 423 -39.85 7.20 17.71
C ILE A 423 -39.68 7.99 19.02
N ASN A 424 -40.14 9.24 19.08
CA ASN A 424 -40.07 10.06 20.28
C ASN A 424 -40.90 9.51 21.45
N ARG A 425 -41.91 8.67 21.18
CA ARG A 425 -42.70 7.99 22.22
C ARG A 425 -41.97 6.81 22.83
N LEU A 426 -40.94 6.28 22.17
CA LEU A 426 -40.09 5.22 22.70
C LEU A 426 -39.21 5.81 23.82
N ARG A 427 -39.69 5.73 25.07
CA ARG A 427 -38.94 6.17 26.26
C ARG A 427 -37.88 5.15 26.65
N THR A 428 -36.86 4.98 25.82
CA THR A 428 -35.75 4.07 26.10
C THR A 428 -34.43 4.80 26.06
N ASP A 429 -33.53 4.44 26.97
CA ASP A 429 -32.13 4.86 26.93
C ASP A 429 -31.46 4.21 25.71
N VAL A 430 -31.43 4.97 24.60
CA VAL A 430 -30.81 4.53 23.34
C VAL A 430 -29.45 5.20 23.20
N SER A 431 -28.41 4.39 23.04
CA SER A 431 -27.07 4.84 22.69
C SER A 431 -26.84 4.68 21.18
N ILE A 432 -26.41 5.76 20.51
CA ILE A 432 -26.13 5.76 19.08
C ILE A 432 -24.65 6.03 18.87
N VAL A 433 -23.95 5.05 18.31
CA VAL A 433 -22.52 5.17 18.01
C VAL A 433 -22.31 5.25 16.51
N LYS A 434 -21.60 6.29 16.05
CA LYS A 434 -21.26 6.46 14.63
C LYS A 434 -19.98 5.70 14.30
N GLY A 435 -19.94 5.08 13.13
CA GLY A 435 -18.76 4.42 12.59
C GLY A 435 -18.68 4.56 11.08
N GLU A 436 -17.58 4.09 10.50
CA GLU A 436 -17.33 4.12 9.07
C GLU A 436 -16.48 2.92 8.65
N PHE A 437 -16.83 2.33 7.50
CA PHE A 437 -16.03 1.35 6.79
C PHE A 437 -15.12 2.08 5.80
N LEU A 438 -13.82 2.01 6.04
CA LEU A 438 -12.76 2.57 5.18
C LEU A 438 -12.07 1.43 4.43
N ILE A 439 -11.29 1.75 3.39
CA ILE A 439 -10.52 0.75 2.64
C ILE A 439 -9.59 -0.04 3.57
N GLU A 440 -8.98 0.65 4.54
CA GLU A 440 -8.08 0.05 5.53
C GLU A 440 -8.84 -0.75 6.60
N THR A 441 -10.10 -0.39 6.88
CA THR A 441 -10.89 -0.94 7.99
C THR A 441 -12.05 -1.84 7.55
N SER A 442 -12.21 -2.11 6.26
CA SER A 442 -13.20 -3.04 5.71
C SER A 442 -12.53 -4.39 5.42
N GLY A 443 -12.46 -5.25 6.44
CA GLY A 443 -11.79 -6.55 6.34
C GLY A 443 -12.53 -7.59 5.51
N GLY A 444 -13.77 -7.33 5.13
CA GLY A 444 -14.69 -8.35 4.64
C GLY A 444 -15.59 -8.90 5.75
N ALA A 445 -16.58 -9.67 5.34
CA ALA A 445 -17.61 -10.22 6.22
C ALA A 445 -16.98 -11.07 7.32
N PHE A 446 -17.31 -10.73 8.57
CA PHE A 446 -16.80 -11.43 9.74
C PHE A 446 -17.48 -12.80 9.85
N GLY A 447 -16.69 -13.87 9.93
CA GLY A 447 -17.22 -15.21 10.20
C GLY A 447 -17.81 -15.97 9.00
N THR A 448 -17.50 -15.59 7.75
CA THR A 448 -17.80 -16.44 6.57
C THR A 448 -17.32 -17.88 6.80
N SER A 449 -17.97 -18.88 6.20
CA SER A 449 -17.68 -20.31 6.45
C SER A 449 -16.21 -20.72 6.27
N THR A 450 -15.43 -19.95 5.51
CA THR A 450 -13.97 -20.09 5.35
C THR A 450 -13.18 -19.74 6.61
N TRP A 451 -13.71 -18.88 7.49
CA TRP A 451 -13.08 -18.38 8.71
C TRP A 451 -13.00 -19.41 9.84
N ARG A 452 -14.08 -20.19 10.04
CA ARG A 452 -14.20 -21.15 11.16
C ARG A 452 -13.20 -22.30 11.12
N LYS A 453 -12.44 -22.43 10.04
CA LYS A 453 -11.53 -23.54 9.81
C LYS A 453 -10.05 -23.19 10.01
N ASN A 454 -9.67 -21.94 10.31
CA ASN A 454 -8.26 -21.62 10.53
C ASN A 454 -7.79 -22.02 11.94
N PRO A 455 -6.90 -23.02 12.10
CA PRO A 455 -6.36 -23.38 13.41
C PRO A 455 -5.43 -22.26 13.93
N CYS A 456 -5.78 -21.68 15.07
CA CYS A 456 -4.93 -20.73 15.79
C CYS A 456 -4.03 -21.49 16.76
N TYR A 457 -2.71 -21.32 16.64
CA TYR A 457 -1.74 -21.86 17.58
C TYR A 457 -1.42 -20.79 18.63
N VAL A 458 -1.80 -21.04 19.89
CA VAL A 458 -1.36 -20.22 21.03
C VAL A 458 -0.01 -20.76 21.50
N VAL A 459 1.05 -19.97 21.34
CA VAL A 459 2.38 -20.31 21.88
C VAL A 459 2.36 -20.01 23.38
N ARG A 460 2.33 -21.05 24.22
CA ARG A 460 2.45 -20.92 25.68
C ARG A 460 3.93 -20.98 26.07
N SER A 461 4.35 -20.10 26.97
CA SER A 461 5.68 -20.17 27.59
C SER A 461 5.81 -21.48 28.37
N THR A 462 6.89 -22.22 28.14
CA THR A 462 7.18 -23.54 28.74
C THR A 462 7.45 -23.52 30.25
N GLY A 463 7.24 -22.38 30.93
CA GLY A 463 7.39 -22.24 32.38
C GLY A 463 6.10 -22.29 33.20
N SER A 464 4.91 -22.31 32.57
CA SER A 464 3.64 -22.44 33.28
C SER A 464 3.29 -23.92 33.44
N THR A 465 3.33 -24.42 34.66
CA THR A 465 2.98 -25.80 35.02
C THR A 465 1.59 -26.14 34.48
N ALA A 466 1.52 -27.17 33.64
CA ALA A 466 0.31 -27.62 32.97
C ALA A 466 -0.81 -27.94 33.99
N PRO A 467 -2.07 -27.53 33.75
CA PRO A 467 -3.19 -28.09 34.49
C PRO A 467 -3.32 -29.58 34.15
N GLU A 468 -3.60 -30.39 35.17
CA GLU A 468 -3.85 -31.82 35.07
C GLU A 468 -4.93 -32.14 34.02
N LYS A 469 -4.81 -33.36 33.48
CA LYS A 469 -5.49 -33.96 32.33
C LYS A 469 -6.88 -33.40 31.95
N PRO A 470 -7.17 -33.19 30.66
CA PRO A 470 -8.53 -32.91 30.20
C PRO A 470 -9.43 -34.13 30.46
N PRO A 471 -10.70 -33.93 30.84
CA PRO A 471 -11.64 -35.01 31.03
C PRO A 471 -11.87 -35.77 29.71
N GLU A 472 -11.86 -37.08 29.84
CA GLU A 472 -12.03 -38.07 28.77
C GLU A 472 -13.35 -37.82 28.02
N LYS A 473 -13.27 -37.53 26.71
CA LYS A 473 -14.43 -37.21 25.88
C LYS A 473 -15.27 -38.47 25.65
N THR A 474 -16.36 -38.59 26.40
CA THR A 474 -17.46 -39.49 26.07
C THR A 474 -18.11 -39.03 24.76
N ARG A 475 -18.17 -39.95 23.81
CA ARG A 475 -18.77 -39.83 22.47
C ARG A 475 -20.24 -39.37 22.61
N MET A 476 -20.56 -38.16 22.16
CA MET A 476 -21.95 -37.66 22.13
C MET A 476 -22.57 -37.92 20.74
N ASP A 477 -23.61 -38.76 20.73
CA ASP A 477 -24.58 -38.83 19.65
C ASP A 477 -25.49 -37.59 19.69
N SER A 478 -25.59 -36.90 18.56
CA SER A 478 -26.37 -35.67 18.40
C SER A 478 -27.86 -35.98 18.23
N LYS A 479 -28.62 -35.99 19.34
CA LYS A 479 -30.06 -35.67 19.36
C LYS A 479 -30.29 -34.54 20.36
N GLN A 480 -30.29 -33.30 19.86
CA GLN A 480 -30.61 -32.10 20.63
C GLN A 480 -32.07 -32.15 21.11
N THR A 481 -32.26 -32.53 22.37
CA THR A 481 -33.47 -32.22 23.13
C THR A 481 -33.19 -30.97 23.96
N ARG A 482 -33.90 -29.88 23.66
CA ARG A 482 -33.93 -28.64 24.45
C ARG A 482 -34.40 -28.97 25.88
N LYS A 483 -33.48 -29.16 26.83
CA LYS A 483 -33.78 -29.12 28.26
C LYS A 483 -33.54 -27.71 28.79
N THR A 484 -34.64 -27.02 29.07
CA THR A 484 -34.70 -25.75 29.78
C THR A 484 -34.35 -25.96 31.25
N PHE A 485 -33.13 -25.61 31.66
CA PHE A 485 -32.77 -25.49 33.07
C PHE A 485 -33.12 -24.08 33.56
N SER A 486 -34.17 -23.95 34.38
CA SER A 486 -34.47 -22.73 35.13
C SER A 486 -33.67 -22.74 36.44
N LYS A 487 -32.44 -22.22 36.42
CA LYS A 487 -31.73 -21.84 37.66
C LYS A 487 -31.75 -20.31 37.74
N SER A 488 -32.21 -19.78 38.87
CA SER A 488 -32.30 -18.35 39.17
C SER A 488 -30.91 -17.70 39.16
N SER A 489 -30.45 -17.33 37.97
CA SER A 489 -29.21 -16.59 37.75
C SER A 489 -29.46 -15.10 37.97
N ALA A 490 -28.49 -14.42 38.59
CA ALA A 490 -28.42 -12.96 38.62
C ALA A 490 -28.82 -12.40 37.26
N THR A 491 -29.85 -11.55 37.24
CA THR A 491 -30.44 -10.99 36.02
C THR A 491 -29.37 -10.15 35.32
N GLY A 492 -28.73 -10.72 34.30
CA GLY A 492 -27.81 -9.98 33.44
C GLY A 492 -28.55 -8.87 32.71
N VAL A 493 -27.82 -7.84 32.28
CA VAL A 493 -28.39 -6.74 31.51
C VAL A 493 -28.62 -7.21 30.10
N ARG A 494 -29.88 -7.32 29.68
CA ARG A 494 -30.22 -7.63 28.30
C ARG A 494 -29.89 -6.43 27.42
N VAL A 495 -29.06 -6.65 26.40
CA VAL A 495 -28.62 -5.66 25.42
C VAL A 495 -29.11 -6.08 24.04
N SER A 496 -29.76 -5.16 23.34
CA SER A 496 -30.19 -5.31 21.94
C SER A 496 -29.44 -4.31 21.08
N ILE A 497 -28.88 -4.78 19.97
CA ILE A 497 -28.06 -3.97 19.07
C ILE A 497 -28.59 -4.13 17.65
N ALA A 498 -28.67 -3.02 16.93
CA ALA A 498 -28.95 -3.00 15.49
C ALA A 498 -27.98 -2.09 14.75
N LEU A 499 -27.70 -2.40 13.49
CA LEU A 499 -26.77 -1.67 12.64
C LEU A 499 -27.51 -1.00 11.48
N ALA A 500 -27.48 0.33 11.44
CA ALA A 500 -28.13 1.12 10.40
C ALA A 500 -27.10 1.75 9.45
N GLU A 501 -27.44 1.80 8.17
CA GLU A 501 -26.73 2.61 7.17
C GLU A 501 -26.82 4.09 7.54
N ALA A 502 -25.73 4.83 7.30
CA ALA A 502 -25.71 6.29 7.44
C ALA A 502 -25.45 7.02 6.11
N GLY A 503 -25.49 6.29 4.99
CA GLY A 503 -25.41 6.80 3.61
C GLY A 503 -26.04 5.83 2.62
N ASP A 504 -25.84 6.05 1.32
CA ASP A 504 -26.35 5.17 0.25
C ASP A 504 -25.64 3.80 0.17
N PHE A 505 -24.47 3.69 0.81
CA PHE A 505 -23.66 2.48 0.97
C PHE A 505 -23.43 2.27 2.48
N PRO A 506 -23.31 1.03 3.01
CA PRO A 506 -23.05 -0.25 2.33
C PRO A 506 -24.26 -1.20 2.11
N ALA A 507 -24.11 -2.19 1.22
CA ALA A 507 -25.15 -3.22 0.96
C ALA A 507 -25.13 -4.38 1.97
N SER A 508 -23.97 -4.95 2.30
CA SER A 508 -23.84 -6.22 3.04
C SER A 508 -23.27 -6.06 4.44
N MET A 509 -23.96 -5.28 5.27
CA MET A 509 -23.59 -5.17 6.67
C MET A 509 -23.90 -6.46 7.44
N ALA A 510 -23.04 -6.80 8.40
CA ALA A 510 -23.31 -7.82 9.40
C ALA A 510 -22.83 -7.33 10.77
N LEU A 511 -23.46 -7.84 11.82
CA LEU A 511 -23.20 -7.43 13.19
C LEU A 511 -22.86 -8.65 14.04
N HIS A 512 -21.73 -8.59 14.73
CA HIS A 512 -21.32 -9.66 15.64
C HIS A 512 -20.99 -9.09 17.01
N VAL A 513 -21.40 -9.81 18.04
CA VAL A 513 -20.99 -9.59 19.42
C VAL A 513 -20.09 -10.73 19.81
N VAL A 514 -18.86 -10.39 20.17
CA VAL A 514 -17.84 -11.36 20.54
C VAL A 514 -17.27 -11.05 21.91
N LYS A 515 -16.71 -12.09 22.53
CA LYS A 515 -16.12 -12.00 23.85
C LYS A 515 -14.78 -12.70 23.82
N ASN A 516 -13.76 -12.06 24.37
CA ASN A 516 -12.48 -12.74 24.57
C ASN A 516 -12.65 -13.96 25.48
N ASN A 517 -11.99 -15.06 25.13
CA ASN A 517 -11.91 -16.22 26.01
C ASN A 517 -11.24 -15.82 27.34
N LYS A 518 -11.58 -16.53 28.41
CA LYS A 518 -11.10 -16.28 29.77
C LYS A 518 -9.57 -16.22 29.84
N ASP A 519 -8.87 -17.12 29.16
CA ASP A 519 -7.40 -17.14 29.08
C ASP A 519 -6.81 -15.81 28.58
N VAL A 520 -7.44 -15.20 27.57
CA VAL A 520 -7.00 -13.91 26.99
C VAL A 520 -7.22 -12.77 27.97
N HIS A 521 -8.37 -12.79 28.65
CA HIS A 521 -8.68 -11.80 29.67
C HIS A 521 -7.69 -11.86 30.84
N GLU A 522 -7.39 -13.07 31.33
CA GLU A 522 -6.41 -13.32 32.38
C GLU A 522 -4.98 -12.94 31.95
N ALA A 523 -4.66 -13.01 30.66
CA ALA A 523 -3.40 -12.55 30.10
C ALA A 523 -3.28 -11.01 29.98
N GLY A 524 -4.23 -10.23 30.52
CA GLY A 524 -4.20 -8.76 30.53
C GLY A 524 -4.59 -8.11 29.19
N ALA A 525 -4.97 -8.89 28.19
CA ALA A 525 -5.44 -8.39 26.89
C ALA A 525 -6.93 -8.04 26.89
N ALA A 526 -7.50 -7.69 28.05
CA ALA A 526 -8.93 -7.41 28.19
C ALA A 526 -9.37 -6.24 27.30
N HIS A 527 -8.54 -5.22 27.08
CA HIS A 527 -8.93 -4.01 26.37
C HIS A 527 -9.00 -4.14 24.84
N MET A 528 -8.68 -5.31 24.29
CA MET A 528 -8.53 -5.53 22.85
C MET A 528 -9.09 -6.89 22.44
N LEU A 529 -9.71 -6.99 21.26
CA LEU A 529 -10.16 -8.26 20.71
C LEU A 529 -8.96 -9.11 20.27
N MET A 530 -8.90 -10.36 20.74
CA MET A 530 -7.77 -11.27 20.46
C MET A 530 -8.23 -12.57 19.78
N PRO A 531 -7.34 -13.25 19.03
CA PRO A 531 -7.66 -14.54 18.45
C PRO A 531 -8.11 -15.54 19.53
N GLY A 532 -9.11 -16.36 19.22
CA GLY A 532 -9.71 -17.28 20.18
C GLY A 532 -10.87 -16.66 20.98
N PHE A 533 -11.49 -15.61 20.49
CA PHE A 533 -12.76 -15.09 21.01
C PHE A 533 -13.93 -16.06 20.75
N ASP A 534 -14.97 -15.96 21.58
CA ASP A 534 -16.25 -16.62 21.41
C ASP A 534 -17.26 -15.67 20.77
N VAL A 535 -18.02 -16.15 19.78
CA VAL A 535 -19.14 -15.39 19.21
C VAL A 535 -20.35 -15.58 20.11
N VAL A 536 -20.75 -14.51 20.79
CA VAL A 536 -21.86 -14.49 21.75
C VAL A 536 -23.18 -14.37 21.01
N ALA A 537 -23.25 -13.45 20.06
CA ALA A 537 -24.41 -13.21 19.23
C ALA A 537 -23.98 -12.74 17.83
N SER A 538 -24.83 -12.95 16.85
CA SER A 538 -24.60 -12.55 15.46
C SER A 538 -25.93 -12.25 14.81
N SER A 539 -25.96 -11.26 13.91
CA SER A 539 -27.09 -11.09 12.99
C SER A 539 -27.22 -12.28 12.05
N HIS A 540 -28.44 -12.54 11.59
CA HIS A 540 -28.72 -13.52 10.55
C HIS A 540 -28.37 -12.95 9.18
N GLU A 541 -27.99 -13.81 8.24
CA GLU A 541 -27.68 -13.40 6.85
C GLU A 541 -28.93 -12.94 6.08
N ASP A 542 -30.12 -13.25 6.60
CA ASP A 542 -31.41 -12.88 6.02
C ASP A 542 -32.01 -11.61 6.64
N ASP A 543 -31.34 -11.03 7.64
CA ASP A 543 -31.82 -9.82 8.29
C ASP A 543 -31.62 -8.61 7.36
N ASP A 544 -32.71 -7.92 7.03
CA ASP A 544 -32.63 -6.67 6.25
C ASP A 544 -31.86 -5.58 7.02
N ILE A 545 -32.07 -5.50 8.35
CA ILE A 545 -31.24 -4.71 9.27
C ILE A 545 -30.51 -5.69 10.19
N PRO A 546 -29.17 -5.76 10.12
CA PRO A 546 -28.40 -6.62 11.01
C PRO A 546 -28.66 -6.25 12.46
N ASN A 547 -29.21 -7.18 13.23
CA ASN A 547 -29.47 -7.00 14.64
C ASN A 547 -29.11 -8.25 15.42
N CYS A 548 -28.86 -8.12 16.71
CA CYS A 548 -28.71 -9.26 17.60
C CYS A 548 -28.94 -8.83 19.05
N GLU A 549 -29.22 -9.81 19.91
CA GLU A 549 -29.43 -9.60 21.34
C GLU A 549 -28.54 -10.54 22.13
N PHE A 550 -28.07 -10.07 23.29
CA PHE A 550 -27.29 -10.88 24.22
C PHE A 550 -27.46 -10.36 25.64
N ASP A 551 -27.18 -11.24 26.61
CA ASP A 551 -27.15 -10.87 28.02
C ASP A 551 -25.71 -10.47 28.41
N LEU A 552 -25.57 -9.27 28.94
CA LEU A 552 -24.33 -8.75 29.48
C LEU A 552 -24.27 -9.09 30.98
N PRO A 553 -23.47 -10.08 31.40
CA PRO A 553 -23.33 -10.39 32.82
C PRO A 553 -22.62 -9.25 33.54
N PRO A 554 -22.81 -9.09 34.87
CA PRO A 554 -22.12 -8.08 35.68
C PRO A 554 -20.58 -8.29 35.78
N SER A 555 -20.02 -9.21 34.99
CA SER A 555 -18.58 -9.52 34.98
C SER A 555 -17.75 -8.40 34.38
N SER A 556 -16.49 -8.29 34.79
CA SER A 556 -15.49 -7.37 34.24
C SER A 556 -14.99 -7.75 32.83
N GLN A 557 -15.43 -8.87 32.26
CA GLN A 557 -14.98 -9.29 30.93
C GLN A 557 -15.64 -8.44 29.84
N PRO A 558 -14.86 -7.75 29.00
CA PRO A 558 -15.42 -6.87 27.98
C PRO A 558 -15.97 -7.67 26.81
N TYR A 559 -17.09 -7.19 26.30
CA TYR A 559 -17.72 -7.65 25.07
C TYR A 559 -17.37 -6.66 23.96
N PHE A 560 -17.27 -7.15 22.74
CA PHE A 560 -16.92 -6.36 21.57
C PHE A 560 -18.03 -6.47 20.53
N ILE A 561 -18.51 -5.31 20.07
CA ILE A 561 -19.36 -5.20 18.89
C ILE A 561 -18.44 -5.02 17.70
N VAL A 562 -18.57 -5.90 16.72
CA VAL A 562 -17.79 -5.91 15.48
C VAL A 562 -18.75 -5.81 14.31
N PRO A 563 -19.14 -4.60 13.89
CA PRO A 563 -19.77 -4.42 12.59
C PRO A 563 -18.80 -4.84 11.49
N SER A 564 -19.32 -5.52 10.47
CA SER A 564 -18.55 -5.91 9.30
C SER A 564 -19.35 -5.63 8.04
N ALA A 565 -18.65 -5.53 6.92
CA ALA A 565 -19.24 -5.45 5.59
C ALA A 565 -18.38 -6.26 4.62
N ALA A 566 -18.90 -6.63 3.45
CA ALA A 566 -18.10 -7.31 2.43
C ALA A 566 -16.90 -6.46 1.99
N LYS A 567 -15.87 -7.12 1.44
CA LYS A 567 -14.67 -6.42 0.95
C LYS A 567 -15.09 -5.41 -0.12
N GLY A 568 -14.62 -4.17 0.01
CA GLY A 568 -14.96 -3.08 -0.89
C GLY A 568 -16.24 -2.32 -0.50
N GLU A 569 -17.05 -2.80 0.44
CA GLU A 569 -18.15 -1.98 0.97
C GLU A 569 -17.59 -0.90 1.89
N LEU A 570 -17.79 0.36 1.50
CA LEU A 570 -17.31 1.55 2.21
C LEU A 570 -18.51 2.40 2.61
N GLY A 571 -18.36 3.18 3.68
CA GLY A 571 -19.36 4.16 4.06
C GLY A 571 -19.66 4.19 5.55
N ALA A 572 -20.39 5.24 5.94
CA ALA A 572 -20.76 5.48 7.32
C ALA A 572 -21.91 4.56 7.77
N PHE A 573 -21.88 4.17 9.04
CA PHE A 573 -22.94 3.41 9.69
C PHE A 573 -23.21 3.95 11.10
N ARG A 574 -24.34 3.50 11.68
CA ARG A 574 -24.74 3.79 13.06
C ARG A 574 -25.03 2.47 13.78
N ILE A 575 -24.41 2.28 14.92
CA ILE A 575 -24.76 1.21 15.86
C ILE A 575 -25.77 1.79 16.84
N ILE A 576 -26.94 1.17 16.89
CA ILE A 576 -28.03 1.50 17.80
C ILE A 576 -28.01 0.47 18.91
N ILE A 577 -27.81 0.90 20.15
CA ILE A 577 -27.78 0.04 21.33
C ILE A 577 -28.92 0.45 22.26
N THR A 578 -29.73 -0.53 22.66
CA THR A 578 -30.69 -0.38 23.75
C THR A 578 -30.40 -1.43 24.81
N ALA A 579 -30.46 -1.06 26.07
CA ALA A 579 -30.19 -1.97 27.18
C ALA A 579 -31.21 -1.77 28.30
N THR A 580 -31.42 -2.83 29.09
CA THR A 580 -32.28 -2.79 30.29
C THR A 580 -31.70 -1.91 31.41
N GLU A 581 -30.38 -1.72 31.41
CA GLU A 581 -29.65 -0.80 32.29
C GLU A 581 -28.62 -0.02 31.46
N GLY A 582 -28.05 1.04 32.03
CA GLY A 582 -27.07 1.89 31.35
C GLY A 582 -25.81 1.11 30.95
N VAL A 583 -25.53 1.05 29.65
CA VAL A 583 -24.29 0.51 29.09
C VAL A 583 -23.45 1.62 28.46
N GLU A 584 -22.14 1.48 28.54
CA GLU A 584 -21.16 2.35 27.91
C GLU A 584 -20.55 1.62 26.71
N VAL A 585 -20.50 2.30 25.55
CA VAL A 585 -19.93 1.76 24.32
C VAL A 585 -18.81 2.66 23.84
N ILE A 586 -17.59 2.13 23.81
CA ILE A 586 -16.36 2.87 23.50
C ILE A 586 -15.76 2.31 22.22
N ARG A 587 -15.53 3.17 21.22
CA ARG A 587 -14.82 2.79 19.98
C ARG A 587 -13.36 2.47 20.31
N ILE A 588 -12.86 1.34 19.82
CA ILE A 588 -11.45 0.99 19.94
C ILE A 588 -10.66 1.71 18.86
N PRO A 589 -9.70 2.59 19.21
CA PRO A 589 -8.89 3.31 18.23
C PRO A 589 -7.99 2.36 17.43
N GLY A 590 -7.63 2.74 16.20
CA GLY A 590 -6.91 1.86 15.26
C GLY A 590 -5.58 1.34 15.79
N ASN A 591 -4.80 2.19 16.47
CA ASN A 591 -3.53 1.82 17.10
C ASN A 591 -3.65 0.75 18.20
N PHE A 592 -4.81 0.63 18.85
CA PHE A 592 -5.06 -0.42 19.84
C PHE A 592 -5.54 -1.73 19.23
N ARG A 593 -5.94 -1.75 17.95
CA ARG A 593 -6.31 -2.99 17.25
C ARG A 593 -5.10 -3.73 16.72
N GLU A 594 -3.97 -3.05 16.58
CA GLU A 594 -2.70 -3.63 16.17
C GLU A 594 -1.71 -3.66 17.34
N PRO A 595 -1.85 -4.60 18.29
CA PRO A 595 -0.93 -4.69 19.43
C PRO A 595 0.50 -5.07 19.02
N ARG A 596 0.72 -5.40 17.73
CA ARG A 596 1.92 -6.05 17.22
C ARG A 596 2.90 -5.09 16.57
N GLN A 597 3.15 -3.93 17.18
CA GLN A 597 4.39 -3.19 16.90
C GLN A 597 5.57 -3.64 17.79
N SER A 598 5.54 -4.84 18.39
CA SER A 598 6.77 -5.46 18.90
C SER A 598 7.41 -6.32 17.79
N ASN A 599 8.41 -5.76 17.10
CA ASN A 599 9.27 -6.55 16.22
C ASN A 599 10.24 -7.37 17.07
N GLN A 600 9.84 -8.58 17.46
CA GLN A 600 10.76 -9.57 18.03
C GLN A 600 11.15 -10.57 16.94
N SER A 601 12.44 -10.54 16.57
CA SER A 601 13.01 -11.46 15.59
C SER A 601 13.43 -12.74 16.30
N PHE A 602 12.74 -13.85 16.01
CA PHE A 602 13.12 -15.17 16.51
C PHE A 602 13.74 -15.99 15.40
N LYS A 603 14.82 -16.72 15.72
CA LYS A 603 15.39 -17.70 14.79
C LYS A 603 14.53 -18.96 14.81
N LEU A 604 13.46 -18.97 14.02
CA LEU A 604 12.57 -20.12 13.88
C LEU A 604 13.34 -21.28 13.24
N LYS A 605 13.43 -22.40 13.95
CA LYS A 605 13.95 -23.67 13.41
C LYS A 605 12.78 -24.55 13.04
N TRP A 606 12.37 -24.49 11.77
CA TRP A 606 11.37 -25.40 11.24
C TRP A 606 11.86 -26.84 11.42
N LEU A 607 11.07 -27.66 12.12
CA LEU A 607 11.31 -29.10 12.22
C LEU A 607 10.90 -29.74 10.88
N GLN A 608 11.66 -30.73 10.44
CA GLN A 608 11.45 -31.42 9.16
C GLN A 608 10.15 -32.26 9.18
N GLU A 609 9.70 -32.65 10.37
CA GLU A 609 8.39 -33.27 10.60
C GLU A 609 7.39 -32.20 11.02
N ARG A 610 6.30 -32.09 10.25
CA ARG A 610 5.13 -31.29 10.57
C ARG A 610 4.02 -32.24 11.02
N PRO A 611 3.99 -32.67 12.30
CA PRO A 611 3.02 -33.67 12.76
C PRO A 611 1.55 -33.21 12.66
N PHE A 612 1.30 -31.93 12.37
CA PHE A 612 -0.04 -31.33 12.26
C PHE A 612 -0.21 -30.55 10.95
N ASN A 613 0.12 -31.16 9.80
CA ASN A 613 -0.10 -30.59 8.47
C ASN A 613 -1.61 -30.50 8.13
N LEU A 614 -2.29 -29.49 8.65
CA LEU A 614 -3.54 -28.97 8.11
C LEU A 614 -3.22 -27.62 7.46
N PHE A 615 -2.89 -27.65 6.17
CA PHE A 615 -2.69 -26.44 5.38
C PHE A 615 -4.02 -25.71 5.22
N MET A 616 -4.23 -24.64 5.97
CA MET A 616 -5.40 -23.75 5.83
C MET A 616 -5.03 -22.27 5.63
N GLY A 617 -3.74 -21.96 5.45
CA GLY A 617 -3.31 -20.62 5.05
C GLY A 617 -3.00 -20.59 3.55
N GLY A 618 -3.82 -19.88 2.76
CA GLY A 618 -3.49 -19.54 1.37
C GLY A 618 -2.14 -18.83 1.23
N GLY A 619 -1.63 -18.77 -0.01
CA GLY A 619 -0.31 -18.25 -0.36
C GLY A 619 0.05 -16.97 0.39
N ARG A 620 1.08 -17.05 1.24
CA ARG A 620 1.61 -15.88 1.94
C ARG A 620 2.54 -15.15 0.99
N PHE A 621 2.05 -14.08 0.38
CA PHE A 621 2.93 -13.09 -0.25
C PHE A 621 3.59 -12.27 0.88
N LYS A 622 4.93 -12.32 0.96
CA LYS A 622 5.82 -11.53 1.85
C LYS A 622 6.10 -12.09 3.26
N SER A 623 7.17 -11.57 3.86
CA SER A 623 7.67 -11.80 5.24
C SER A 623 6.75 -11.29 6.36
N LYS A 624 5.54 -10.80 6.03
CA LYS A 624 4.54 -10.35 6.99
C LYS A 624 3.40 -11.35 7.03
N ALA A 625 2.94 -11.70 8.24
CA ALA A 625 1.70 -12.45 8.36
C ALA A 625 0.56 -11.58 7.81
N PRO A 626 -0.34 -12.13 6.97
CA PRO A 626 -1.51 -11.37 6.53
C PRO A 626 -2.30 -10.93 7.76
N MET A 627 -2.68 -9.66 7.79
CA MET A 627 -3.52 -9.15 8.86
C MET A 627 -4.84 -9.92 8.86
N LEU A 628 -5.26 -10.40 10.02
CA LEU A 628 -6.56 -11.06 10.12
C LEU A 628 -7.65 -10.04 9.79
N SER A 629 -8.58 -10.38 8.90
CA SER A 629 -9.56 -9.43 8.37
C SER A 629 -10.39 -8.74 9.46
N TRP A 630 -10.71 -9.40 10.57
CA TRP A 630 -11.48 -8.74 11.65
C TRP A 630 -10.72 -7.67 12.43
N TYR A 631 -9.38 -7.64 12.39
CA TYR A 631 -8.64 -6.51 12.94
C TYR A 631 -8.90 -5.22 12.17
N ARG A 632 -9.22 -5.35 10.87
CA ARG A 632 -9.57 -4.21 10.04
C ARG A 632 -10.93 -3.66 10.43
N ASN A 633 -11.92 -4.54 10.63
CA ASN A 633 -13.28 -4.14 10.97
C ASN A 633 -13.33 -3.20 12.19
N PRO A 634 -14.23 -2.20 12.20
CA PRO A 634 -14.47 -1.38 13.37
C PRO A 634 -14.82 -2.23 14.60
N GLN A 635 -14.26 -1.88 15.76
CA GLN A 635 -14.50 -2.60 17.01
C GLN A 635 -14.94 -1.61 18.08
N PHE A 636 -15.95 -2.01 18.85
CA PHE A 636 -16.51 -1.20 19.93
C PHE A 636 -16.62 -2.05 21.19
N ARG A 637 -16.00 -1.60 22.27
CA ARG A 637 -16.06 -2.27 23.57
C ARG A 637 -17.34 -1.88 24.29
N VAL A 638 -18.02 -2.86 24.87
CA VAL A 638 -19.22 -2.67 25.69
C VAL A 638 -18.88 -2.97 27.15
N SER A 639 -19.23 -2.04 28.03
CA SER A 639 -19.11 -2.19 29.48
C SER A 639 -20.38 -1.71 30.18
N MET A 640 -20.66 -2.28 31.35
CA MET A 640 -21.68 -1.73 32.25
C MET A 640 -21.28 -0.32 32.65
N ARG A 641 -22.22 0.64 32.59
CA ARG A 641 -21.96 1.99 33.10
C ARG A 641 -21.77 1.88 34.60
N GLN A 642 -20.55 2.13 35.08
CA GLN A 642 -20.34 2.18 36.53
C GLN A 642 -21.23 3.30 37.07
N PRO A 643 -22.01 3.05 38.14
CA PRO A 643 -22.73 4.13 38.80
C PRO A 643 -21.65 5.16 39.16
N GLN A 644 -21.69 6.32 38.51
CA GLN A 644 -20.77 7.41 38.83
C GLN A 644 -20.93 7.60 40.33
N ALA A 645 -19.88 7.27 41.09
CA ALA A 645 -19.86 7.51 42.52
C ALA A 645 -20.21 8.99 42.66
N VAL A 646 -21.41 9.26 43.16
CA VAL A 646 -21.93 10.61 43.27
C VAL A 646 -20.90 11.34 44.13
N ALA A 647 -20.09 12.17 43.48
CA ALA A 647 -18.99 12.91 44.10
C ALA A 647 -19.58 14.07 44.91
N GLY A 648 -20.40 13.71 45.90
CA GLY A 648 -21.06 14.57 46.87
C GLY A 648 -20.67 14.19 48.30
N ALA A 649 -19.51 13.57 48.49
CA ALA A 649 -18.88 13.53 49.81
C ALA A 649 -18.27 14.91 50.07
N THR A 650 -19.05 15.72 50.78
CA THR A 650 -18.66 16.95 51.44
C THR A 650 -17.38 16.70 52.24
N GLU A 651 -16.27 17.31 51.84
CA GLU A 651 -15.07 17.43 52.66
C GLU A 651 -15.41 18.27 53.89
N SER A 652 -15.72 17.56 54.98
CA SER A 652 -15.73 18.11 56.34
C SER A 652 -14.28 18.34 56.76
N MET A 653 -13.84 19.60 56.68
CA MET A 653 -12.61 20.04 57.33
C MET A 653 -12.78 20.00 58.85
N ALA A 654 -12.03 19.12 59.52
CA ALA A 654 -11.66 19.26 60.92
C ALA A 654 -10.18 19.70 61.01
N PRO A 655 -9.79 20.55 61.97
CA PRO A 655 -8.50 21.24 61.93
C PRO A 655 -7.40 20.44 62.63
N GLU A 656 -6.30 20.15 61.93
CA GLU A 656 -5.05 19.74 62.59
C GLU A 656 -4.12 20.93 62.81
N ARG A 657 -3.63 20.99 64.06
CA ARG A 657 -2.68 21.97 64.58
C ARG A 657 -1.28 21.74 64.03
N GLY A 658 -0.71 22.80 63.47
CA GLY A 658 0.63 23.29 63.82
C GLY A 658 1.85 22.56 63.26
N LYS A 659 2.60 23.26 62.40
CA LYS A 659 4.00 23.66 62.65
C LYS A 659 4.50 24.58 61.53
N THR A 660 5.00 25.74 61.94
CA THR A 660 5.73 26.78 61.18
C THR A 660 7.06 26.27 60.61
N PRO A 661 7.62 26.93 59.57
CA PRO A 661 8.64 27.96 59.84
C PRO A 661 8.52 29.24 58.96
N PRO A 662 9.27 30.32 59.28
CA PRO A 662 9.08 31.69 58.77
C PRO A 662 10.28 32.16 57.90
N PRO A 663 10.49 33.49 57.66
CA PRO A 663 9.77 34.35 56.69
C PRO A 663 10.76 35.15 55.80
N THR A 664 10.31 35.92 54.79
CA THR A 664 10.93 37.19 54.30
C THR A 664 9.99 37.83 53.24
N MET A 665 9.11 38.77 53.61
CA MET A 665 9.18 40.25 53.56
C MET A 665 8.74 40.92 52.23
N THR A 666 7.64 41.69 52.37
CA THR A 666 7.34 43.04 51.81
C THR A 666 7.23 43.21 50.28
N ALA A 667 6.24 43.91 49.70
CA ALA A 667 5.55 45.12 50.16
C ALA A 667 4.14 45.29 49.52
N ARG A 668 3.41 46.27 50.05
CA ARG A 668 2.02 46.73 49.83
C ARG A 668 2.11 48.24 49.40
N PRO A 669 1.02 49.01 49.21
CA PRO A 669 -0.02 48.98 48.16
C PRO A 669 -0.28 50.38 47.53
N GLU A 670 -1.21 50.44 46.58
CA GLU A 670 -2.15 51.56 46.36
C GLU A 670 -3.42 51.00 45.66
N THR A 671 -4.62 51.60 45.61
CA THR A 671 -5.55 52.22 46.57
C THR A 671 -6.86 52.45 45.77
N VAL A 672 -7.98 51.82 46.18
CA VAL A 672 -9.40 52.31 46.14
C VAL A 672 -10.04 52.66 44.77
N GLN A 673 -11.15 52.01 44.37
CA GLN A 673 -12.54 52.46 44.65
C GLN A 673 -13.64 51.51 44.08
N LEU A 674 -14.71 51.36 44.87
CA LEU A 674 -15.94 50.60 44.63
C LEU A 674 -16.89 51.26 43.60
N ALA A 675 -17.61 50.45 42.81
CA ALA A 675 -19.01 50.69 42.41
C ALA A 675 -19.70 49.39 41.95
N MET A 676 -21.03 49.33 42.05
CA MET A 676 -21.87 48.14 42.21
C MET A 676 -22.50 47.55 40.93
N ARG A 677 -22.90 46.26 41.04
CA ARG A 677 -23.96 45.47 40.33
C ARG A 677 -23.66 44.90 38.92
N PRO A 678 -24.39 43.85 38.46
CA PRO A 678 -24.95 42.66 39.14
C PRO A 678 -24.62 41.32 38.41
N ASN A 679 -25.02 40.20 39.04
CA ASN A 679 -24.93 38.81 38.57
C ASN A 679 -25.26 38.55 37.09
N THR A 680 -24.32 37.89 36.39
CA THR A 680 -24.60 36.96 35.29
C THR A 680 -23.77 35.68 35.47
N ALA A 681 -24.41 34.54 35.23
CA ALA A 681 -23.87 33.19 35.36
C ALA A 681 -22.69 32.91 34.40
N PRO A 682 -21.82 31.93 34.71
CA PRO A 682 -20.63 31.65 33.91
C PRO A 682 -21.00 30.94 32.59
N THR A 683 -20.79 31.65 31.48
CA THR A 683 -20.80 31.09 30.13
C THR A 683 -19.49 30.31 29.92
N THR A 684 -19.61 29.00 29.72
CA THR A 684 -18.55 28.13 29.17
C THR A 684 -18.10 28.62 27.78
N PRO A 685 -16.80 28.46 27.43
CA PRO A 685 -16.24 28.99 26.20
C PRO A 685 -16.83 28.29 24.98
N SER A 686 -17.53 29.09 24.17
CA SER A 686 -18.04 28.74 22.85
C SER A 686 -16.86 28.44 21.93
N GLY A 687 -16.83 27.25 21.34
CA GLY A 687 -15.88 26.88 20.30
C GLY A 687 -16.06 27.79 19.09
N ASN A 688 -15.01 28.54 18.76
CA ASN A 688 -14.89 29.30 17.51
C ASN A 688 -14.98 28.35 16.32
N GLY A 689 -16.19 28.21 15.78
CA GLY A 689 -16.38 27.81 14.39
C GLY A 689 -15.82 28.90 13.51
N LEU A 690 -14.58 28.72 13.04
CA LEU A 690 -13.96 29.53 12.01
C LEU A 690 -14.87 29.51 10.78
N ARG A 691 -15.61 30.61 10.58
CA ARG A 691 -16.02 31.02 9.24
C ARG A 691 -14.73 31.18 8.42
N PRO A 692 -14.68 30.76 7.14
CA PRO A 692 -13.54 31.07 6.31
C PRO A 692 -13.43 32.59 6.22
N GLU A 693 -12.44 33.16 6.91
CA GLU A 693 -11.98 34.50 6.62
C GLU A 693 -11.65 34.56 5.13
N LYS A 694 -11.97 35.68 4.49
CA LYS A 694 -11.64 35.91 3.08
C LYS A 694 -10.13 35.77 2.94
N VAL A 695 -9.68 34.63 2.45
CA VAL A 695 -8.27 34.37 2.20
C VAL A 695 -7.79 35.41 1.20
N ASP A 696 -6.80 36.21 1.60
CA ASP A 696 -6.26 37.27 0.76
C ASP A 696 -5.59 36.64 -0.47
N LYS A 697 -6.18 36.90 -1.64
CA LYS A 697 -5.67 36.41 -2.93
C LYS A 697 -4.26 36.91 -3.20
N ALA A 698 -3.87 38.08 -2.69
CA ALA A 698 -2.52 38.60 -2.83
C ALA A 698 -1.52 37.73 -2.05
N GLN A 699 -1.89 37.26 -0.85
CA GLN A 699 -1.06 36.37 -0.05
C GLN A 699 -0.87 35.02 -0.73
N LEU A 700 -1.93 34.42 -1.30
CA LEU A 700 -1.82 33.17 -2.07
C LEU A 700 -0.95 33.33 -3.32
N ARG A 701 -1.02 34.49 -3.99
CA ARG A 701 -0.16 34.81 -5.14
C ARG A 701 1.30 34.90 -4.71
N ALA A 702 1.59 35.59 -3.62
CA ALA A 702 2.95 35.69 -3.07
C ALA A 702 3.52 34.33 -2.66
N VAL A 703 2.69 33.46 -2.06
CA VAL A 703 3.07 32.06 -1.77
C VAL A 703 3.40 31.32 -3.06
N PHE A 704 2.53 31.38 -4.07
CA PHE A 704 2.74 30.72 -5.35
C PHE A 704 4.03 31.19 -6.05
N ASP A 705 4.20 32.50 -6.18
CA ASP A 705 5.37 33.12 -6.83
C ASP A 705 6.67 32.82 -6.06
N SER A 706 6.59 32.58 -4.75
CA SER A 706 7.75 32.19 -3.93
C SER A 706 8.16 30.72 -4.12
N VAL A 707 7.24 29.87 -4.56
CA VAL A 707 7.46 28.44 -4.82
C VAL A 707 7.84 28.21 -6.28
N ASP A 708 7.24 28.91 -7.24
CA ASP A 708 7.57 28.84 -8.68
C ASP A 708 8.93 29.49 -8.98
N THR A 709 10.00 28.81 -8.60
CA THR A 709 11.37 29.31 -8.76
C THR A 709 11.80 29.44 -10.21
N GLN A 710 11.15 28.70 -11.13
CA GLN A 710 11.40 28.79 -12.57
C GLN A 710 10.58 29.88 -13.27
N GLN A 711 9.63 30.51 -12.57
CA GLN A 711 8.73 31.56 -13.09
C GLN A 711 7.99 31.14 -14.36
N ASN A 712 7.68 29.84 -14.50
CA ASN A 712 7.02 29.30 -15.68
C ASN A 712 5.49 29.23 -15.51
N GLY A 713 4.97 29.70 -14.37
CA GLY A 713 3.55 29.67 -14.01
C GLY A 713 3.06 28.31 -13.51
N MET A 714 3.97 27.37 -13.25
CA MET A 714 3.69 26.01 -12.77
C MET A 714 4.62 25.67 -11.59
N VAL A 715 4.08 25.02 -10.57
CA VAL A 715 4.88 24.51 -9.44
C VAL A 715 5.00 23.01 -9.56
N ASN A 716 6.23 22.49 -9.69
CA ASN A 716 6.47 21.05 -9.61
C ASN A 716 6.80 20.59 -8.17
N LYS A 717 6.75 19.27 -7.91
CA LYS A 717 7.02 18.70 -6.56
C LYS A 717 8.40 19.11 -6.02
N ARG A 718 9.42 19.20 -6.87
CA ARG A 718 10.79 19.53 -6.47
C ARG A 718 10.89 20.98 -5.98
N GLU A 719 10.17 21.89 -6.60
CA GLU A 719 10.08 23.29 -6.20
C GLU A 719 9.36 23.46 -4.86
N LEU A 720 8.24 22.77 -4.65
CA LEU A 720 7.53 22.80 -3.36
C LEU A 720 8.39 22.28 -2.21
N ILE A 721 9.08 21.15 -2.39
CA ILE A 721 10.01 20.60 -1.37
C ILE A 721 11.14 21.60 -1.08
N LYS A 722 11.71 22.23 -2.12
CA LYS A 722 12.77 23.24 -1.95
C LYS A 722 12.25 24.46 -1.18
N ALA A 723 11.04 24.92 -1.47
CA ALA A 723 10.43 26.06 -0.79
C ALA A 723 10.17 25.77 0.70
N ILE A 724 9.62 24.58 1.02
CA ILE A 724 9.37 24.12 2.40
C ILE A 724 10.67 23.99 3.20
N ARG A 725 11.74 23.45 2.58
CA ARG A 725 13.07 23.34 3.22
C ARG A 725 13.73 24.69 3.45
N ARG A 726 13.46 25.68 2.59
CA ARG A 726 14.06 27.01 2.65
C ARG A 726 13.36 27.93 3.65
N ASP A 727 12.03 27.82 3.79
CA ASP A 727 11.23 28.74 4.59
C ASP A 727 10.29 27.99 5.54
N ALA A 728 10.53 28.14 6.85
CA ALA A 728 9.70 27.56 7.89
C ALA A 728 8.24 28.03 7.81
N LYS A 729 7.98 29.24 7.31
CA LYS A 729 6.62 29.76 7.13
C LYS A 729 5.89 29.04 6.00
N MET A 730 6.60 28.58 4.96
CA MET A 730 6.02 27.73 3.93
C MET A 730 5.68 26.35 4.47
N ALA A 731 6.56 25.77 5.27
CA ALA A 731 6.31 24.50 5.95
C ALA A 731 5.05 24.58 6.84
N GLU A 732 4.96 25.63 7.66
CA GLU A 732 3.79 25.92 8.51
C GLU A 732 2.53 26.17 7.68
N PHE A 733 2.62 26.97 6.61
CA PHE A 733 1.49 27.28 5.73
C PHE A 733 0.89 26.03 5.09
N PHE A 734 1.72 25.07 4.69
CA PHE A 734 1.28 23.80 4.10
C PHE A 734 1.01 22.68 5.12
N GLY A 735 1.29 22.92 6.41
CA GLY A 735 1.16 21.91 7.45
C GLY A 735 2.12 20.72 7.29
N LEU A 736 3.31 20.97 6.73
CA LEU A 736 4.34 19.96 6.48
C LEU A 736 5.60 20.23 7.33
N PRO A 737 6.37 19.20 7.69
CA PRO A 737 7.67 19.40 8.34
C PRO A 737 8.69 20.02 7.37
N MET A 738 9.62 20.83 7.89
CA MET A 738 10.70 21.43 7.09
C MET A 738 11.61 20.36 6.46
N GLU A 739 11.87 19.26 7.16
CA GLU A 739 12.61 18.12 6.63
C GLU A 739 11.64 17.07 6.11
N ILE A 740 11.54 16.98 4.79
CA ILE A 740 10.82 15.90 4.11
C ILE A 740 11.79 14.76 3.85
N ARG A 741 11.58 13.63 4.52
CA ARG A 741 12.34 12.39 4.45
C ARG A 741 11.45 11.24 3.94
N GLN A 742 12.06 10.21 3.38
CA GLN A 742 11.31 9.07 2.83
C GLN A 742 10.92 8.07 3.92
N GLU A 743 11.74 7.97 4.96
CA GLU A 743 11.64 6.96 6.02
C GLU A 743 10.64 7.28 7.14
N ASP A 744 10.23 8.54 7.31
CA ASP A 744 9.36 8.99 8.40
C ASP A 744 7.90 9.26 7.98
N GLY A 745 7.58 9.09 6.70
CA GLY A 745 6.23 9.32 6.15
C GLY A 745 5.93 10.77 5.74
N SER A 746 6.81 11.72 6.01
CA SER A 746 6.61 13.14 5.63
C SER A 746 6.55 13.34 4.10
N ARG A 747 7.22 12.46 3.32
CA ARG A 747 7.09 12.43 1.86
C ARG A 747 5.68 12.07 1.41
N ASP A 748 5.03 11.12 2.08
CA ASP A 748 3.67 10.69 1.76
C ASP A 748 2.65 11.78 2.13
N GLU A 749 2.87 12.50 3.24
CA GLU A 749 2.04 13.66 3.62
C GLU A 749 2.15 14.80 2.60
N MET A 750 3.36 15.10 2.12
CA MET A 750 3.57 16.09 1.06
C MET A 750 2.93 15.66 -0.26
N GLU A 751 3.06 14.38 -0.64
CA GLU A 751 2.46 13.84 -1.86
C GLU A 751 0.93 13.90 -1.81
N LYS A 752 0.34 13.58 -0.65
CA LYS A 752 -1.09 13.68 -0.40
C LYS A 752 -1.59 15.13 -0.49
N LEU A 753 -0.83 16.08 0.08
CA LEU A 753 -1.12 17.50 -0.08
C LEU A 753 -1.08 17.91 -1.56
N PHE A 754 -0.02 17.54 -2.28
CA PHE A 754 0.16 17.89 -3.69
C PHE A 754 -0.98 17.33 -4.56
N GLN A 755 -1.38 16.07 -4.32
CA GLN A 755 -2.54 15.46 -4.98
C GLN A 755 -3.85 16.17 -4.60
N SER A 756 -4.02 16.57 -3.34
CA SER A 756 -5.23 17.30 -2.92
C SER A 756 -5.39 18.65 -3.60
N ILE A 757 -4.28 19.35 -3.86
CA ILE A 757 -4.25 20.61 -4.63
C ILE A 757 -4.64 20.34 -6.09
N LEU A 758 -4.18 19.24 -6.67
CA LEU A 758 -4.54 18.82 -8.04
C LEU A 758 -6.00 18.36 -8.16
N GLU A 759 -6.53 17.63 -7.17
CA GLU A 759 -7.87 17.02 -7.20
C GLU A 759 -9.03 17.99 -6.89
N GLY A 760 -8.75 19.18 -6.33
CA GLY A 760 -9.73 20.26 -6.23
C GLY A 760 -11.00 19.99 -5.41
N LYS A 761 -10.95 19.21 -4.31
CA LYS A 761 -12.11 18.98 -3.41
C LYS A 761 -12.43 20.24 -2.56
N LYS A 762 -13.60 20.85 -2.82
CA LYS A 762 -14.01 22.28 -2.64
C LYS A 762 -14.45 22.76 -1.24
N ILE A 763 -14.27 24.08 -0.99
CA ILE A 763 -15.36 25.06 -0.73
C ILE A 763 -15.18 26.26 -1.72
N TYR A 764 -16.12 26.36 -2.68
CA TYR A 764 -16.43 27.33 -3.79
C TYR A 764 -15.38 28.35 -4.32
N GLU A 765 -15.20 28.63 -5.61
CA GLU A 765 -15.70 28.12 -6.90
C GLU A 765 -14.90 28.83 -8.02
N ALA A 766 -14.18 28.09 -8.87
CA ALA A 766 -13.74 28.49 -10.21
C ALA A 766 -13.22 27.24 -10.92
N ARG A 767 -14.02 26.68 -11.83
CA ARG A 767 -13.59 25.57 -12.70
C ARG A 767 -13.06 26.14 -14.00
N TYR A 768 -11.91 25.60 -14.38
CA TYR A 768 -11.06 26.03 -15.47
C TYR A 768 -11.45 25.36 -16.79
N LEU A 769 -11.44 26.21 -17.83
CA LEU A 769 -11.05 26.01 -19.23
C LEU A 769 -11.90 25.03 -20.06
N THR A 770 -12.30 25.41 -21.27
CA THR A 770 -11.44 26.08 -22.25
C THR A 770 -12.15 27.19 -23.03
N ASP A 771 -12.13 28.40 -22.44
CA ASP A 771 -12.61 29.64 -23.05
C ASP A 771 -11.43 30.51 -23.46
N SER A 772 -10.97 30.33 -24.69
CA SER A 772 -10.45 31.44 -25.46
C SER A 772 -10.44 31.08 -26.93
N GLY A 773 -11.57 31.39 -27.57
CA GLY A 773 -11.53 32.01 -28.88
C GLY A 773 -10.57 33.22 -28.91
N PRO A 774 -10.28 33.73 -30.11
CA PRO A 774 -9.11 34.57 -30.35
C PRO A 774 -9.22 35.90 -29.60
N LYS A 775 -8.18 36.26 -28.85
CA LYS A 775 -8.02 37.62 -28.32
C LYS A 775 -7.67 38.57 -29.45
N LEU A 776 -8.70 39.03 -30.17
CA LEU A 776 -8.63 40.22 -31.01
C LEU A 776 -8.61 41.45 -30.09
N LYS A 777 -7.43 41.84 -29.59
CA LYS A 777 -7.25 43.16 -28.97
C LYS A 777 -6.78 44.14 -30.05
N GLY A 778 -7.58 45.19 -30.29
CA GLY A 778 -7.21 46.32 -31.15
C GLY A 778 -8.22 46.71 -32.24
N LEU A 779 -9.39 46.07 -32.33
CA LEU A 779 -10.38 46.37 -33.37
C LEU A 779 -11.59 47.09 -32.77
N GLU A 780 -11.99 48.20 -33.40
CA GLU A 780 -13.15 49.00 -33.02
C GLU A 780 -14.46 48.24 -33.30
N ALA A 781 -15.52 48.55 -32.56
CA ALA A 781 -16.79 47.82 -32.53
C ALA A 781 -17.47 47.61 -33.90
N HIS A 782 -17.08 48.39 -34.91
CA HIS A 782 -17.67 48.39 -36.27
C HIS A 782 -16.83 47.62 -37.30
N SER A 783 -15.76 46.96 -36.86
CA SER A 783 -14.89 46.17 -37.74
C SER A 783 -15.65 44.96 -38.28
N LYS A 784 -15.65 44.79 -39.61
CA LYS A 784 -16.24 43.62 -40.28
C LYS A 784 -15.23 42.49 -40.30
N ILE A 785 -15.63 41.32 -39.80
CA ILE A 785 -14.75 40.16 -39.66
C ILE A 785 -15.28 39.05 -40.58
N ALA A 786 -14.38 38.46 -41.37
CA ALA A 786 -14.68 37.32 -42.21
C ALA A 786 -14.03 36.07 -41.60
N CYS A 787 -14.83 35.07 -41.26
CA CYS A 787 -14.37 33.84 -40.64
C CYS A 787 -14.40 32.70 -41.66
N HIS A 788 -13.31 31.92 -41.76
CA HIS A 788 -13.22 30.72 -42.58
C HIS A 788 -13.30 29.49 -41.68
N TRP A 789 -14.22 28.58 -41.98
CA TRP A 789 -14.38 27.31 -41.28
C TRP A 789 -14.18 26.14 -42.26
N TYR A 790 -13.70 25.00 -41.77
CA TYR A 790 -13.34 23.83 -42.57
C TYR A 790 -14.46 23.46 -43.58
N GLN A 791 -14.08 23.46 -44.86
CA GLN A 791 -14.85 23.15 -46.07
C GLN A 791 -15.94 24.17 -46.52
N LYS A 792 -15.45 25.21 -47.22
CA LYS A 792 -16.08 25.90 -48.39
C LYS A 792 -17.21 26.93 -48.23
N GLU A 793 -17.51 27.47 -47.04
CA GLU A 793 -18.45 28.61 -46.92
C GLU A 793 -17.89 29.76 -46.06
N ARG A 794 -18.23 31.01 -46.41
CA ARG A 794 -17.70 32.25 -45.81
C ARG A 794 -18.84 33.05 -45.18
N LEU A 795 -18.74 33.32 -43.88
CA LEU A 795 -19.68 34.16 -43.14
C LEU A 795 -19.04 35.54 -42.87
N VAL A 796 -19.81 36.62 -43.04
CA VAL A 796 -19.39 38.00 -42.75
C VAL A 796 -20.36 38.63 -41.75
N ALA A 797 -19.86 39.05 -40.60
CA ALA A 797 -20.63 39.73 -39.55
C ALA A 797 -19.79 40.83 -38.89
N THR A 798 -20.46 41.78 -38.22
CA THR A 798 -19.79 42.84 -37.46
C THR A 798 -19.38 42.36 -36.06
N THR A 799 -18.37 43.01 -35.48
CA THR A 799 -17.84 42.61 -34.16
C THR A 799 -18.91 42.68 -33.07
N SER A 800 -19.82 43.66 -33.10
CA SER A 800 -20.94 43.74 -32.15
C SER A 800 -21.97 42.61 -32.31
N GLU A 801 -22.25 42.17 -33.53
CA GLU A 801 -23.19 41.07 -33.78
C GLU A 801 -22.62 39.72 -33.32
N ILE A 802 -21.31 39.54 -33.40
CA ILE A 802 -20.64 38.32 -32.91
C ILE A 802 -20.65 38.27 -31.38
N LEU A 803 -20.57 39.43 -30.71
CA LEU A 803 -20.50 39.54 -29.25
C LEU A 803 -21.85 39.37 -28.54
N THR A 804 -22.97 39.38 -29.27
CA THR A 804 -24.31 39.18 -28.69
C THR A 804 -24.71 37.72 -28.51
N TYR A 805 -23.88 36.77 -28.97
CA TYR A 805 -24.16 35.35 -28.88
C TYR A 805 -23.13 34.63 -28.03
N ASP A 806 -23.65 33.81 -27.12
CA ASP A 806 -22.85 33.16 -26.09
C ASP A 806 -22.06 31.96 -26.65
N SER A 807 -22.37 31.52 -27.88
CA SER A 807 -21.60 30.49 -28.59
C SER A 807 -21.77 30.54 -30.11
N ILE A 808 -20.77 30.02 -30.83
CA ILE A 808 -20.79 29.88 -32.30
C ILE A 808 -21.97 29.01 -32.78
N PRO A 809 -22.32 27.87 -32.14
CA PRO A 809 -23.52 27.11 -32.50
C PRO A 809 -24.82 27.91 -32.37
N THR A 810 -24.98 28.72 -31.32
CA THR A 810 -26.17 29.56 -31.12
C THR A 810 -26.27 30.66 -32.18
N MET A 811 -25.13 31.25 -32.53
CA MET A 811 -25.01 32.24 -33.60
C MET A 811 -25.38 31.62 -34.97
N LEU A 812 -24.89 30.42 -35.28
CA LEU A 812 -25.19 29.72 -36.55
C LEU A 812 -26.66 29.27 -36.64
N ALA A 813 -27.26 28.87 -35.52
CA ALA A 813 -28.69 28.54 -35.47
C ALA A 813 -29.59 29.78 -35.64
N ALA A 814 -29.13 30.95 -35.18
CA ALA A 814 -29.85 32.22 -35.27
C ALA A 814 -29.73 32.89 -36.65
N LEU A 815 -28.61 32.68 -37.38
CA LEU A 815 -28.33 33.40 -38.62
C LEU A 815 -28.98 32.82 -39.88
N GLY A 816 -29.60 31.64 -39.80
CA GLY A 816 -30.36 31.00 -40.89
C GLY A 816 -29.51 30.64 -42.12
N THR A 817 -29.85 29.55 -42.80
CA THR A 817 -29.12 29.07 -44.01
C THR A 817 -29.24 30.00 -45.23
N GLU A 818 -29.92 31.15 -45.12
CA GLU A 818 -30.13 32.10 -46.21
C GLU A 818 -28.96 33.08 -46.43
N ASN A 819 -27.97 33.12 -45.53
CA ASN A 819 -26.80 34.01 -45.64
C ASN A 819 -25.51 33.34 -46.18
N LEU A 820 -25.64 32.16 -46.80
CA LEU A 820 -24.51 31.43 -47.37
C LEU A 820 -24.25 31.86 -48.82
N LEU A 821 -23.09 32.47 -49.08
CA LEU A 821 -22.64 32.76 -50.45
C LEU A 821 -21.84 31.58 -51.01
N PRO A 822 -22.16 31.06 -52.21
CA PRO A 822 -21.37 30.01 -52.84
C PRO A 822 -20.05 30.56 -53.39
N GLY A 823 -18.94 29.86 -53.12
CA GLY A 823 -17.60 30.29 -53.52
C GLY A 823 -17.36 30.18 -55.03
N MET A 824 -16.88 31.28 -55.63
CA MET A 824 -16.26 31.32 -56.97
C MET A 824 -14.80 30.84 -56.94
N ASP A 825 -14.39 30.32 -58.09
CA ASP A 825 -13.24 29.48 -58.41
C ASP A 825 -11.91 30.24 -58.69
N GLN A 826 -10.80 29.48 -58.62
CA GLN A 826 -9.53 29.57 -59.42
C GLN A 826 -8.49 30.67 -59.11
N ALA A 827 -7.26 30.30 -58.70
CA ALA A 827 -6.01 30.07 -59.49
C ALA A 827 -5.07 31.31 -59.40
N ALA A 828 -3.73 31.29 -59.32
CA ALA A 828 -2.61 30.33 -59.36
C ALA A 828 -1.38 31.03 -58.68
N PRO A 829 -0.19 30.40 -58.60
CA PRO A 829 0.87 31.04 -59.39
C PRO A 829 1.61 30.04 -60.30
N ARG A 830 1.96 30.57 -61.48
CA ARG A 830 2.77 29.90 -62.50
C ARG A 830 4.22 29.76 -62.05
N SER A 831 4.79 28.65 -62.52
CA SER A 831 6.18 28.38 -62.95
C SER A 831 7.03 29.63 -63.30
N SER A 832 8.37 29.61 -63.22
CA SER A 832 9.27 28.61 -63.81
C SER A 832 10.73 28.65 -63.32
N GLU A 833 11.29 27.46 -63.10
CA GLU A 833 12.59 26.92 -63.57
C GLU A 833 13.89 27.76 -63.49
N ARG A 834 14.81 27.29 -62.62
CA ARG A 834 16.05 26.63 -63.06
C ARG A 834 16.59 25.70 -61.98
#